data_AF-A0A2N0QED6-F1
#
_entry.id   AF-A0A2N0QED6-F1
#
_cell.length_a   1.000
_cell.length_b   1.000
_cell.length_c   1.000
_cell.angle_alpha   90.00
_cell.angle_beta   90.00
_cell.angle_gamma   90.00
#
_symmetry.space_group_name_H-M   'P 1'
#
loop_
_entity.id
_entity.type
_entity.pdbx_description
1 polymer ?
#
loop_
_entity_poly.entity_id
_entity_poly.type
_entity_poly.pdbx_seq_one_letter_code
_entity_poly.pdbx_strand_id
1 'polypeptide(L)'
;MASFDAFYGNAKAPMLYEKEFESKKCINYQMNNYRSSTHYRSHNNPNAGRRSKTSSLDALISSYKEVLQSGNEKKNVELEIRFPNLNYQTFSSIYSELLRGERIKVGQGKLSQTVSIGVKNEDKHARFNPIYSSNIREIHFEHGEKKKECYYQKNSLFRQFSKTNWRNLSYKVSLSTETPIMKKVFSTNGQALIRVKIRTSFLYTPSKAQENVGPESQPLWRIDATIVKELQNGNNDWTTKIRSIKETMFKTNPPMTAQNLLSVLAGTTDEYNYELEIEFVAPPSRGQHIRQEDIIVAADDILNIVNPGYTQEVIYQSEVYQVAQLLVQSEALLSRYERDYGLKQLLPKVTALTRIEYRKKYPPPAGGLYLTDKTDGYRALAIVRPSIVRILANRLYEFTPPMQAAEEPINIIAIVDGEFVPYGDREGEPASTQGVGGKFHAFDVITAMGEDVYKLPFEKRIPFLEETVKTLRTHGVTAVAKEYVHLVEKSPAVLEEQIKTVLNWNDSHLTSSPTDSSPYLVDGLILVEPGKSFMETCSYKWKGAEHNTIDFLARKAPVSLLGTPPFANRTEHTLYFLFVGITRDLYNALALQFCPGYSQLFGDENTVSVETLPNYFPVQFAPSVVEDRVRNYSLLSGLEDEDTLPQLIDWEMVRIRDDRNRDLLSKKYFGNNFRIAEIVWFNYIDPFPLQQLWEGPSSGYFIEEKLWIYKPHAGFVSYVKGLHIKTLANSHWVVDLGAGKGQDIKRYFNARIKNLVVVDKDAAALSELIRRKYNYLDKQRNNKQFTYDRPRFKQHQNSWSGRPGLSTMLHVILTDLTLSHEKILAKFSLQGLRPRNADAVVCNLAIHYLLGSMETLQNFAALVRNTLKPGGELIITAMFGELVHGLFMSNGIALNQSWDVHENGELKFSLRRKYASNSLEKVGQLIEILLPFTHGIYYEEFLVNTDAVIDEFVSRGFVLKTKYSLADALASFEKDNKRDYNLLTEGDKEYSSLYGVMAFPSMIFIELAKAPRSSKNTFFEGMHLVRANSWHVTCDPWSLSLS
;
A
#
# COMPACT_ATOMS: atom_id res chain seq x y z
N MET A 1 14.34 -54.97 -37.28
CA MET A 1 15.40 -55.95 -37.56
C MET A 1 16.12 -56.28 -36.26
N ALA A 2 16.21 -57.58 -35.95
CA ALA A 2 17.06 -58.32 -35.00
C ALA A 2 18.26 -57.54 -34.40
N SER A 3 18.46 -57.40 -33.08
CA SER A 3 18.78 -58.36 -31.98
C SER A 3 20.27 -58.67 -31.79
N PHE A 4 20.67 -58.85 -30.51
CA PHE A 4 21.95 -59.33 -29.89
C PHE A 4 22.94 -58.23 -29.46
N ASP A 5 23.07 -57.92 -28.15
CA ASP A 5 23.80 -58.63 -27.05
C ASP A 5 25.30 -58.30 -27.06
N ALA A 6 26.07 -58.20 -25.98
CA ALA A 6 25.95 -58.09 -24.53
C ALA A 6 27.42 -57.96 -24.01
N PHE A 7 27.68 -57.34 -22.86
CA PHE A 7 28.56 -57.84 -21.76
C PHE A 7 29.04 -56.74 -20.76
N TYR A 8 28.39 -56.77 -19.58
CA TYR A 8 28.89 -56.73 -18.18
C TYR A 8 30.04 -55.86 -17.66
N GLY A 9 29.78 -55.21 -16.52
CA GLY A 9 30.77 -54.58 -15.62
C GLY A 9 30.26 -54.04 -14.25
N ASN A 10 29.37 -54.77 -13.58
CA ASN A 10 28.90 -54.75 -12.17
C ASN A 10 29.39 -53.77 -11.06
N ALA A 11 28.38 -53.23 -10.34
CA ALA A 11 28.09 -53.37 -8.89
C ALA A 11 28.42 -52.24 -7.87
N LYS A 12 27.39 -51.67 -7.23
CA LYS A 12 26.78 -52.16 -5.96
C LYS A 12 25.62 -51.28 -5.45
N ALA A 13 24.49 -51.93 -5.14
CA ALA A 13 23.45 -51.52 -4.19
C ALA A 13 23.32 -52.63 -3.10
N PRO A 14 22.60 -52.38 -1.99
CA PRO A 14 21.59 -53.34 -1.51
C PRO A 14 20.30 -52.64 -0.97
N MET A 15 19.08 -53.06 -1.36
CA MET A 15 18.18 -54.10 -0.76
C MET A 15 17.66 -53.78 0.66
N LEU A 16 16.37 -53.48 0.87
CA LEU A 16 15.13 -54.32 0.99
C LEU A 16 14.75 -54.59 2.47
N TYR A 17 13.46 -54.45 2.83
CA TYR A 17 12.63 -55.53 3.43
C TYR A 17 11.20 -55.04 3.81
N GLU A 18 10.20 -55.71 3.25
CA GLU A 18 8.82 -55.80 3.76
C GLU A 18 8.72 -56.89 4.84
N LYS A 19 7.76 -56.75 5.77
CA LYS A 19 7.11 -57.87 6.48
C LYS A 19 5.76 -57.48 7.07
N GLU A 20 4.72 -58.23 6.70
CA GLU A 20 3.43 -58.35 7.38
C GLU A 20 3.53 -59.20 8.67
N PHE A 21 2.62 -58.99 9.63
CA PHE A 21 1.76 -60.05 10.22
C PHE A 21 0.70 -59.46 11.18
N GLU A 22 -0.52 -59.99 11.07
CA GLU A 22 -1.76 -59.67 11.81
C GLU A 22 -1.75 -60.08 13.31
N SER A 23 -2.63 -59.47 14.13
CA SER A 23 -3.67 -60.22 14.87
C SER A 23 -4.76 -59.31 15.48
N LYS A 24 -6.00 -59.81 15.37
CA LYS A 24 -7.31 -59.29 15.77
C LYS A 24 -7.52 -59.17 17.30
N LYS A 25 -8.33 -58.19 17.75
CA LYS A 25 -9.63 -58.44 18.45
C LYS A 25 -10.39 -57.15 18.81
N CYS A 26 -11.69 -57.23 18.61
CA CYS A 26 -12.76 -56.24 18.74
C CYS A 26 -12.97 -55.69 20.16
N ILE A 27 -13.59 -54.50 20.29
CA ILE A 27 -14.98 -54.30 20.78
C ILE A 27 -15.35 -52.79 20.75
N ASN A 28 -16.54 -52.52 20.22
CA ASN A 28 -17.30 -51.25 20.25
C ASN A 28 -17.34 -50.58 21.63
N TYR A 29 -17.39 -49.25 21.71
CA TYR A 29 -18.36 -48.55 22.57
C TYR A 29 -18.55 -47.08 22.16
N GLN A 30 -19.76 -46.61 22.39
CA GLN A 30 -20.45 -45.45 21.83
C GLN A 30 -20.00 -44.08 22.36
N MET A 31 -20.38 -43.05 21.59
CA MET A 31 -20.55 -41.67 22.02
C MET A 31 -21.38 -41.54 23.31
N ASN A 32 -20.91 -40.73 24.27
CA ASN A 32 -21.64 -39.58 24.83
C ASN A 32 -20.91 -38.96 26.04
N ASN A 33 -20.90 -37.62 26.07
CA ASN A 33 -20.89 -36.69 27.21
C ASN A 33 -19.93 -36.92 28.39
N TYR A 34 -19.15 -35.90 28.75
CA TYR A 34 -18.95 -35.36 30.12
C TYR A 34 -17.94 -34.19 30.03
N ARG A 35 -18.34 -32.94 30.24
CA ARG A 35 -18.43 -32.22 31.53
C ARG A 35 -17.24 -32.43 32.47
N SER A 36 -16.54 -31.30 32.72
CA SER A 36 -15.94 -30.87 33.99
C SER A 36 -15.31 -31.94 34.89
N SER A 37 -13.98 -31.97 34.95
CA SER A 37 -13.20 -31.91 36.19
C SER A 37 -11.77 -32.36 35.91
N THR A 38 -10.80 -31.50 36.16
CA THR A 38 -9.41 -31.92 36.33
C THR A 38 -8.95 -31.46 37.71
N HIS A 39 -9.13 -32.35 38.68
CA HIS A 39 -8.28 -32.42 39.87
C HIS A 39 -6.87 -32.82 39.43
N TYR A 40 -5.92 -31.90 39.50
CA TYR A 40 -4.50 -32.24 39.57
C TYR A 40 -4.01 -31.99 41.00
N ARG A 41 -3.57 -33.07 41.65
CA ARG A 41 -2.95 -33.09 42.98
C ARG A 41 -1.76 -32.13 43.02
N SER A 42 -1.78 -31.24 44.02
CA SER A 42 -0.69 -30.37 44.39
C SER A 42 0.52 -31.19 44.88
N HIS A 43 1.70 -30.93 44.30
CA HIS A 43 2.95 -31.07 45.01
C HIS A 43 3.29 -29.71 45.62
N ASN A 44 3.47 -29.71 46.94
CA ASN A 44 3.78 -28.54 47.75
C ASN A 44 5.05 -27.83 47.26
N ASN A 45 4.87 -26.59 46.80
CA ASN A 45 5.94 -25.59 46.76
C ASN A 45 5.40 -24.28 47.34
N PRO A 46 5.80 -23.86 48.56
CA PRO A 46 5.21 -22.71 49.25
C PRO A 46 5.54 -21.34 48.63
N ASN A 47 6.27 -21.27 47.52
CA ASN A 47 6.72 -19.99 46.92
C ASN A 47 6.22 -19.73 45.49
N ALA A 48 5.23 -20.48 44.98
CA ALA A 48 4.63 -20.27 43.66
C ALA A 48 3.31 -19.46 43.73
N GLY A 49 3.29 -18.34 44.44
CA GLY A 49 2.10 -17.51 44.66
C GLY A 49 2.20 -16.11 44.08
N ARG A 50 2.31 -15.97 42.74
CA ARG A 50 2.02 -14.71 41.99
C ARG A 50 2.01 -14.96 40.48
N ARG A 51 1.10 -15.82 40.01
CA ARG A 51 0.71 -15.83 38.59
C ARG A 51 -0.26 -14.67 38.35
N SER A 52 0.11 -13.79 37.43
CA SER A 52 -0.70 -12.69 36.89
C SER A 52 -2.10 -13.17 36.50
N LYS A 53 -3.15 -12.76 37.24
CA LYS A 53 -4.55 -12.90 36.79
C LYS A 53 -4.69 -12.17 35.44
N THR A 54 -5.08 -12.90 34.40
CA THR A 54 -5.39 -12.36 33.07
C THR A 54 -6.56 -11.37 33.15
N SER A 55 -6.53 -10.31 32.33
CA SER A 55 -7.54 -9.25 32.30
C SER A 55 -8.77 -9.64 31.47
N SER A 56 -9.49 -10.70 31.84
CA SER A 56 -10.79 -11.02 31.24
C SER A 56 -11.92 -10.30 31.98
N LEU A 57 -13.03 -10.05 31.28
CA LEU A 57 -14.23 -9.46 31.88
C LEU A 57 -14.81 -10.39 32.97
N ASP A 58 -14.75 -11.70 32.76
CA ASP A 58 -15.15 -12.71 33.77
C ASP A 58 -14.33 -12.63 35.06
N ALA A 59 -13.01 -12.43 34.96
CA ALA A 59 -12.15 -12.30 36.13
C ALA A 59 -12.46 -11.02 36.91
N LEU A 60 -12.84 -9.93 36.22
CA LEU A 60 -13.27 -8.68 36.83
C LEU A 60 -14.60 -8.85 37.57
N ILE A 61 -15.59 -9.50 36.95
CA ILE A 61 -16.90 -9.79 37.56
C ILE A 61 -16.75 -10.72 38.76
N SER A 62 -15.91 -11.74 38.66
CA SER A 62 -15.63 -12.64 39.78
C SER A 62 -15.04 -11.87 40.96
N SER A 63 -14.11 -10.95 40.70
CA SER A 63 -13.52 -10.08 41.72
C SER A 63 -14.55 -9.13 42.34
N TYR A 64 -15.48 -8.59 41.55
CA TYR A 64 -16.59 -7.77 42.07
C TYR A 64 -17.46 -8.57 43.05
N LYS A 65 -17.83 -9.82 42.70
CA LYS A 65 -18.62 -10.70 43.57
C LYS A 65 -17.88 -11.07 44.86
N GLU A 66 -16.59 -11.38 44.77
CA GLU A 66 -15.74 -11.65 45.94
C GLU A 66 -15.72 -10.47 46.92
N VAL A 67 -15.59 -9.24 46.41
CA VAL A 67 -15.54 -8.04 47.24
C VAL A 67 -16.88 -7.78 47.94
N LEU A 68 -18.01 -7.99 47.25
CA LEU A 68 -19.34 -7.88 47.86
C LEU A 68 -19.56 -8.90 48.98
N GLN A 69 -19.03 -10.12 48.85
CA GLN A 69 -19.14 -11.17 49.87
C GLN A 69 -18.25 -10.90 51.10
N SER A 70 -17.15 -10.14 50.94
CA SER A 70 -16.21 -9.85 52.03
C SER A 70 -16.73 -8.89 53.12
N GLY A 71 -17.95 -8.34 52.97
CA GLY A 71 -18.72 -7.73 54.06
C GLY A 71 -18.13 -6.47 54.71
N ASN A 72 -17.14 -5.81 54.08
CA ASN A 72 -16.49 -4.66 54.69
C ASN A 72 -17.34 -3.38 54.50
N GLU A 73 -18.30 -3.14 55.41
CA GLU A 73 -19.31 -2.05 55.36
C GLU A 73 -18.73 -0.63 55.17
N LYS A 74 -17.43 -0.42 55.37
CA LYS A 74 -16.76 0.89 55.22
C LYS A 74 -16.28 1.22 53.80
N LYS A 75 -16.40 0.31 52.83
CA LYS A 75 -15.90 0.51 51.45
C LYS A 75 -17.06 0.53 50.45
N ASN A 76 -17.22 1.64 49.75
CA ASN A 76 -18.11 1.70 48.58
C ASN A 76 -17.40 1.03 47.40
N VAL A 77 -18.05 0.10 46.71
CA VAL A 77 -17.48 -0.64 45.57
C VAL A 77 -18.15 -0.16 44.30
N GLU A 78 -17.37 0.22 43.30
CA GLU A 78 -17.88 0.77 42.04
C GLU A 78 -17.49 -0.11 40.87
N LEU A 79 -18.50 -0.51 40.09
CA LEU A 79 -18.35 -1.15 38.80
C LEU A 79 -18.81 -0.17 37.71
N GLU A 80 -17.88 0.24 36.86
CA GLU A 80 -18.13 1.32 35.89
C GLU A 80 -17.72 0.90 34.47
N ILE A 81 -18.55 1.26 33.49
CA ILE A 81 -18.25 1.24 32.06
C ILE A 81 -17.92 2.67 31.65
N ARG A 82 -16.75 2.92 31.05
CA ARG A 82 -16.30 4.26 30.65
C ARG A 82 -16.04 4.32 29.16
N PHE A 83 -16.52 5.37 28.51
CA PHE A 83 -16.27 5.66 27.10
C PHE A 83 -15.23 6.79 26.98
N PRO A 84 -13.94 6.48 26.76
CA PRO A 84 -12.89 7.50 26.69
C PRO A 84 -12.93 8.31 25.39
N ASN A 85 -12.42 9.55 25.44
CA ASN A 85 -12.14 10.42 24.29
C ASN A 85 -13.38 10.78 23.44
N LEU A 86 -14.49 11.14 24.07
CA LEU A 86 -15.67 11.63 23.35
C LEU A 86 -15.43 13.04 22.79
N ASN A 87 -15.76 13.25 21.51
CA ASN A 87 -15.86 14.59 20.94
C ASN A 87 -17.25 15.19 21.19
N TYR A 88 -17.38 16.50 21.01
CA TYR A 88 -18.62 17.24 21.26
C TYR A 88 -19.79 16.67 20.44
N GLN A 89 -19.60 16.38 19.15
CA GLN A 89 -20.67 15.88 18.28
C GLN A 89 -21.23 14.57 18.83
N THR A 90 -20.36 13.59 19.11
CA THR A 90 -20.76 12.27 19.64
C THR A 90 -21.44 12.41 21.00
N PHE A 91 -20.86 13.20 21.91
CA PHE A 91 -21.44 13.45 23.23
C PHE A 91 -22.82 14.11 23.12
N SER A 92 -22.98 15.11 22.26
CA SER A 92 -24.23 15.84 22.06
C SER A 92 -25.33 14.95 21.48
N SER A 93 -25.01 14.04 20.57
CA SER A 93 -25.94 13.05 20.03
C SER A 93 -26.43 12.09 21.12
N ILE A 94 -25.51 11.54 21.92
CA ILE A 94 -25.87 10.65 23.04
C ILE A 94 -26.70 11.41 24.08
N TYR A 95 -26.26 12.62 24.46
CA TYR A 95 -26.94 13.44 25.45
C TYR A 95 -28.37 13.81 25.02
N SER A 96 -28.56 14.16 23.75
CA SER A 96 -29.88 14.46 23.19
C SER A 96 -30.79 13.23 23.22
N GLU A 97 -30.26 12.06 22.92
CA GLU A 97 -31.00 10.80 23.02
C GLU A 97 -31.38 10.47 24.47
N LEU A 98 -30.47 10.65 25.43
CA LEU A 98 -30.76 10.47 26.86
C LEU A 98 -31.85 11.40 27.37
N LEU A 99 -31.96 12.62 26.84
CA LEU A 99 -33.05 13.54 27.20
C LEU A 99 -34.40 13.14 26.59
N ARG A 100 -34.41 12.56 25.39
CA ARG A 100 -35.64 12.13 24.70
C ARG A 100 -36.13 10.77 25.19
N GLY A 101 -35.20 9.85 25.45
CA GLY A 101 -35.48 8.50 25.90
C GLY A 101 -36.17 7.61 24.85
N GLU A 102 -35.98 7.87 23.55
CA GLU A 102 -36.67 7.15 22.46
C GLU A 102 -36.09 5.77 22.21
N ARG A 103 -34.75 5.65 22.16
CA ARG A 103 -34.00 4.40 21.92
C ARG A 103 -33.62 3.67 23.20
N ILE A 104 -33.37 4.41 24.29
CA ILE A 104 -33.09 3.86 25.60
C ILE A 104 -33.95 4.55 26.65
N LYS A 105 -34.67 3.76 27.46
CA LYS A 105 -35.50 4.33 28.53
C LYS A 105 -34.62 4.69 29.73
N VAL A 106 -34.63 5.97 30.07
CA VAL A 106 -33.93 6.52 31.23
C VAL A 106 -34.86 7.40 32.06
N GLY A 107 -34.54 7.56 33.34
CA GLY A 107 -35.22 8.52 34.22
C GLY A 107 -34.84 9.98 33.90
N GLN A 108 -35.48 10.93 34.58
CA GLN A 108 -35.16 12.35 34.42
C GLN A 108 -33.70 12.63 34.82
N GLY A 109 -33.00 13.39 33.97
CA GLY A 109 -31.60 13.77 34.18
C GLY A 109 -31.44 14.71 35.38
N LYS A 110 -30.67 14.29 36.38
CA LYS A 110 -30.32 15.10 37.55
C LYS A 110 -28.98 15.79 37.33
N LEU A 111 -28.99 17.12 37.29
CA LEU A 111 -27.78 17.92 37.13
C LEU A 111 -27.01 18.03 38.45
N SER A 112 -25.69 17.95 38.39
CA SER A 112 -24.78 18.21 39.50
C SER A 112 -23.56 18.99 39.03
N GLN A 113 -23.09 19.92 39.86
CA GLN A 113 -21.92 20.75 39.61
C GLN A 113 -20.88 20.44 40.68
N THR A 114 -19.68 20.00 40.28
CA THR A 114 -18.64 19.59 41.21
C THR A 114 -17.25 20.11 40.81
N VAL A 115 -16.41 20.32 41.81
CA VAL A 115 -14.96 20.53 41.64
C VAL A 115 -14.25 19.38 42.34
N SER A 116 -13.59 18.52 41.56
CA SER A 116 -12.79 17.40 42.08
C SER A 116 -11.30 17.78 42.01
N ILE A 117 -10.59 17.60 43.11
CA ILE A 117 -9.13 17.79 43.22
C ILE A 117 -8.53 16.42 43.55
N GLY A 118 -7.81 15.83 42.59
CA GLY A 118 -7.19 14.52 42.72
C GLY A 118 -5.68 14.61 42.91
N VAL A 119 -5.16 13.88 43.89
CA VAL A 119 -3.72 13.68 44.11
C VAL A 119 -3.42 12.20 43.97
N LYS A 120 -2.62 11.83 42.97
CA LYS A 120 -2.16 10.44 42.79
C LYS A 120 -1.08 10.13 43.82
N ASN A 121 -1.23 9.00 44.51
CA ASN A 121 -0.17 8.49 45.38
C ASN A 121 0.77 7.63 44.52
N GLU A 122 2.03 8.02 44.36
CA GLU A 122 3.05 7.18 43.74
C GLU A 122 3.54 6.13 44.74
N ASP A 123 3.26 4.86 44.47
CA ASP A 123 3.86 3.77 45.23
C ASP A 123 5.25 3.46 44.66
N LYS A 124 6.30 4.04 45.27
CA LYS A 124 7.70 3.94 44.81
C LYS A 124 8.28 2.51 44.86
N HIS A 125 7.55 1.52 45.40
CA HIS A 125 8.01 0.14 45.54
C HIS A 125 7.40 -0.87 44.55
N ALA A 126 6.40 -0.49 43.74
CA ALA A 126 5.74 -1.42 42.82
C ALA A 126 6.44 -1.47 41.44
N ARG A 127 7.65 -2.03 41.35
CA ARG A 127 8.42 -2.14 40.09
C ARG A 127 7.78 -3.01 38.99
N PHE A 128 6.64 -3.66 39.23
CA PHE A 128 6.02 -4.57 38.24
C PHE A 128 4.50 -4.52 38.08
N ASN A 129 3.73 -3.66 38.79
CA ASN A 129 2.27 -3.52 38.57
C ASN A 129 1.68 -2.36 39.39
N PRO A 130 1.45 -1.15 38.85
CA PRO A 130 0.88 -0.05 39.63
C PRO A 130 -0.64 -0.19 39.73
N ILE A 131 -1.13 -0.68 40.87
CA ILE A 131 -2.49 -0.41 41.33
C ILE A 131 -2.48 1.03 41.86
N TYR A 132 -3.17 1.94 41.18
CA TYR A 132 -3.17 3.35 41.58
C TYR A 132 -4.16 3.59 42.73
N SER A 133 -3.71 4.32 43.74
CA SER A 133 -4.59 4.97 44.73
C SER A 133 -4.56 6.49 44.51
N SER A 134 -5.71 7.13 44.61
CA SER A 134 -5.84 8.58 44.50
C SER A 134 -6.62 9.11 45.69
N ASN A 135 -6.07 10.12 46.35
CA ASN A 135 -6.83 10.90 47.33
C ASN A 135 -7.61 11.97 46.56
N ILE A 136 -8.92 12.03 46.78
CA ILE A 136 -9.82 12.93 46.07
C ILE A 136 -10.54 13.81 47.09
N ARG A 137 -10.51 15.12 46.83
CA ARG A 137 -11.34 16.13 47.48
C ARG A 137 -12.40 16.56 46.48
N GLU A 138 -13.67 16.43 46.83
CA GLU A 138 -14.77 16.80 45.96
C GLU A 138 -15.66 17.84 46.63
N ILE A 139 -15.99 18.90 45.89
CA ILE A 139 -16.81 20.02 46.37
C ILE A 139 -18.04 20.11 45.48
N HIS A 140 -19.23 20.03 46.07
CA HIS A 140 -20.50 20.15 45.36
C HIS A 140 -21.02 21.59 45.40
N PHE A 141 -21.58 22.01 44.27
CA PHE A 141 -22.18 23.32 44.08
C PHE A 141 -23.63 23.19 43.63
N GLU A 142 -24.46 24.14 44.06
CA GLU A 142 -25.79 24.39 43.53
C GLU A 142 -25.87 25.88 43.18
N HIS A 143 -26.24 26.20 41.94
CA HIS A 143 -26.29 27.58 41.45
C HIS A 143 -24.98 28.38 41.67
N GLY A 144 -23.82 27.70 41.60
CA GLY A 144 -22.51 28.31 41.83
C GLY A 144 -22.15 28.58 43.29
N GLU A 145 -22.97 28.14 44.25
CA GLU A 145 -22.70 28.17 45.69
C GLU A 145 -22.28 26.81 46.23
N LYS A 146 -21.26 26.78 47.10
CA LYS A 146 -20.78 25.54 47.71
C LYS A 146 -21.82 25.01 48.70
N LYS A 147 -22.23 23.75 48.55
CA LYS A 147 -23.19 23.07 49.44
C LYS A 147 -22.55 21.98 50.29
N LYS A 148 -21.68 21.17 49.69
CA LYS A 148 -21.08 19.99 50.36
C LYS A 148 -19.61 19.84 49.98
N GLU A 149 -18.83 19.25 50.87
CA GLU A 149 -17.44 18.90 50.62
C GLU A 149 -17.14 17.51 51.20
N CYS A 150 -16.51 16.66 50.38
CA CYS A 150 -16.22 15.26 50.67
C CYS A 150 -14.73 14.97 50.44
N TYR A 151 -14.19 14.03 51.21
CA TYR A 151 -12.82 13.54 51.08
C TYR A 151 -12.84 12.02 51.07
N TYR A 152 -12.28 11.41 50.03
CA TYR A 152 -12.22 9.96 49.90
C TYR A 152 -10.95 9.52 49.19
N GLN A 153 -10.56 8.28 49.42
CA GLN A 153 -9.49 7.61 48.70
C GLN A 153 -10.11 6.61 47.74
N LYS A 154 -9.78 6.73 46.45
CA LYS A 154 -10.19 5.81 45.39
C LYS A 154 -9.05 4.84 45.10
N ASN A 155 -9.32 3.56 45.26
CA ASN A 155 -8.37 2.46 45.04
C ASN A 155 -8.88 1.58 43.91
N SER A 156 -8.10 1.43 42.83
CA SER A 156 -8.42 0.45 41.79
C SER A 156 -8.23 -0.96 42.34
N LEU A 157 -9.19 -1.86 42.13
CA LEU A 157 -9.11 -3.24 42.65
C LEU A 157 -8.65 -4.25 41.60
N PHE A 158 -8.86 -3.95 40.31
CA PHE A 158 -8.59 -4.87 39.22
C PHE A 158 -8.07 -4.13 37.99
N ARG A 159 -7.27 -4.82 37.17
CA ARG A 159 -6.81 -4.27 35.89
C ARG A 159 -8.01 -4.04 34.98
N GLN A 160 -8.18 -2.80 34.51
CA GLN A 160 -9.31 -2.43 33.66
C GLN A 160 -9.42 -3.36 32.45
N PHE A 161 -10.61 -3.90 32.20
CA PHE A 161 -10.93 -4.54 30.93
C PHE A 161 -11.14 -3.46 29.88
N SER A 162 -10.67 -3.65 28.66
CA SER A 162 -10.81 -2.65 27.59
C SER A 162 -11.30 -3.35 26.33
N LYS A 163 -12.44 -2.90 25.80
CA LYS A 163 -12.92 -3.27 24.47
C LYS A 163 -12.59 -2.12 23.53
N THR A 164 -11.51 -2.30 22.78
CA THR A 164 -11.10 -1.33 21.76
C THR A 164 -11.88 -1.57 20.49
N ASN A 165 -12.73 -0.62 20.12
CA ASN A 165 -13.32 -0.53 18.79
C ASN A 165 -12.71 0.69 18.11
N TRP A 166 -12.03 0.49 16.97
CA TRP A 166 -11.41 1.57 16.20
C TRP A 166 -12.37 2.15 15.15
N ARG A 167 -13.48 1.48 14.86
CA ARG A 167 -14.54 1.93 13.94
C ARG A 167 -15.65 2.70 14.64
N ASN A 168 -15.81 2.52 15.95
CA ASN A 168 -16.83 3.14 16.80
C ASN A 168 -16.22 3.55 18.15
N LEU A 169 -17.06 3.92 19.12
CA LEU A 169 -16.65 4.16 20.50
C LEU A 169 -16.04 2.91 21.14
N SER A 170 -14.87 3.08 21.75
CA SER A 170 -14.29 2.08 22.65
C SER A 170 -14.88 2.24 24.05
N TYR A 171 -14.86 1.18 24.85
CA TYR A 171 -15.21 1.27 26.27
C TYR A 171 -14.23 0.50 27.16
N LYS A 172 -14.17 0.89 28.42
CA LYS A 172 -13.39 0.24 29.47
C LYS A 172 -14.31 -0.14 30.61
N VAL A 173 -14.03 -1.27 31.27
CA VAL A 173 -14.71 -1.68 32.50
C VAL A 173 -13.72 -1.60 33.64
N SER A 174 -14.06 -0.83 34.67
CA SER A 174 -13.24 -0.61 35.86
C SER A 174 -13.95 -1.06 37.13
N LEU A 175 -13.14 -1.57 38.06
CA LEU A 175 -13.56 -1.92 39.41
C LEU A 175 -12.72 -1.12 40.41
N SER A 176 -13.37 -0.31 41.23
CA SER A 176 -12.73 0.52 42.27
C SER A 176 -13.43 0.41 43.62
N THR A 177 -12.72 0.83 44.66
CA THR A 177 -13.32 1.12 45.97
C THR A 177 -13.08 2.56 46.35
N GLU A 178 -14.08 3.18 46.96
CA GLU A 178 -13.98 4.49 47.58
C GLU A 178 -14.11 4.36 49.10
N THR A 179 -13.14 4.91 49.83
CA THR A 179 -13.12 4.91 51.29
C THR A 179 -13.04 6.34 51.80
N PRO A 180 -13.96 6.81 52.66
CA PRO A 180 -13.89 8.15 53.24
C PRO A 180 -12.56 8.35 53.99
N ILE A 181 -11.92 9.51 53.80
CA ILE A 181 -10.70 9.90 54.52
C ILE A 181 -10.92 11.20 55.29
N MET A 182 -10.19 11.39 56.39
CA MET A 182 -10.24 12.64 57.13
C MET A 182 -9.57 13.77 56.33
N LYS A 183 -10.13 14.98 56.37
CA LYS A 183 -9.58 16.19 55.70
C LYS A 183 -8.08 16.41 55.95
N LYS A 184 -7.60 16.13 57.17
CA LYS A 184 -6.18 16.25 57.55
C LYS A 184 -5.21 15.31 56.80
N VAL A 185 -5.74 14.26 56.19
CA VAL A 185 -4.97 13.26 55.40
C VAL A 185 -4.76 13.75 53.96
N PHE A 186 -5.56 14.70 53.50
CA PHE A 186 -5.45 15.26 52.15
C PHE A 186 -4.43 16.39 52.13
N SER A 187 -3.27 16.14 51.51
CA SER A 187 -2.22 17.14 51.25
C SER A 187 -2.07 17.39 49.76
N THR A 188 -1.97 18.66 49.37
CA THR A 188 -1.80 19.10 47.98
C THR A 188 -0.33 19.28 47.58
N ASN A 189 0.62 18.67 48.31
CA ASN A 189 2.08 18.86 48.12
C ASN A 189 2.66 18.20 46.84
N GLY A 190 1.84 17.90 45.83
CA GLY A 190 2.23 17.26 44.57
C GLY A 190 1.44 17.76 43.36
N GLN A 191 1.68 17.20 42.18
CA GLN A 191 0.95 17.50 40.93
C GLN A 191 -0.55 17.15 41.07
N ALA A 192 -1.35 18.06 41.64
CA ALA A 192 -2.78 17.90 41.79
C ALA A 192 -3.49 18.16 40.45
N LEU A 193 -4.39 17.25 40.06
CA LEU A 193 -5.26 17.44 38.90
C LEU A 193 -6.59 18.03 39.39
N ILE A 194 -6.93 19.23 38.90
CA ILE A 194 -8.18 19.89 39.24
C ILE A 194 -9.14 19.73 38.06
N ARG A 195 -10.33 19.22 38.33
CA ARG A 195 -11.37 18.93 37.34
C ARG A 195 -12.65 19.64 37.76
N VAL A 196 -13.08 20.63 36.99
CA VAL A 196 -14.39 21.29 37.17
C VAL A 196 -15.40 20.56 36.30
N LYS A 197 -16.44 19.99 36.90
CA LYS A 197 -17.35 19.06 36.24
C LYS A 197 -18.79 19.55 36.32
N ILE A 198 -19.50 19.42 35.21
CA ILE A 198 -20.96 19.46 35.15
C ILE A 198 -21.40 18.07 34.72
N ARG A 199 -22.17 17.38 35.56
CA ARG A 199 -22.62 16.01 35.32
C ARG A 199 -24.14 15.95 35.34
N THR A 200 -24.73 15.40 34.29
CA THR A 200 -26.14 14.99 34.29
C THR A 200 -26.20 13.48 34.45
N SER A 201 -26.86 13.03 35.51
CA SER A 201 -27.02 11.63 35.86
C SER A 201 -28.42 11.13 35.52
N PHE A 202 -28.51 10.01 34.80
CA PHE A 202 -29.74 9.38 34.37
C PHE A 202 -29.84 7.98 34.97
N LEU A 203 -30.94 7.67 35.65
CA LEU A 203 -31.21 6.30 36.09
C LEU A 203 -31.59 5.44 34.89
N TYR A 204 -31.00 4.25 34.76
CA TYR A 204 -31.02 3.44 33.54
C TYR A 204 -31.25 1.96 33.84
N THR A 205 -32.09 1.33 33.01
CA THR A 205 -32.34 -0.10 33.00
C THR A 205 -32.01 -0.64 31.60
N PRO A 206 -31.05 -1.58 31.46
CA PRO A 206 -30.65 -2.13 30.17
C PRO A 206 -31.80 -2.73 29.36
N SER A 207 -31.77 -2.54 28.04
CA SER A 207 -32.83 -2.93 27.10
C SER A 207 -33.36 -4.35 27.31
N LYS A 208 -32.48 -5.37 27.37
CA LYS A 208 -32.88 -6.77 27.59
C LYS A 208 -33.55 -7.06 28.95
N ALA A 209 -33.33 -6.22 29.96
CA ALA A 209 -33.96 -6.36 31.28
C ALA A 209 -35.38 -5.78 31.32
N GLN A 210 -35.84 -5.12 30.25
CA GLN A 210 -37.16 -4.50 30.16
C GLN A 210 -38.27 -5.44 29.67
N GLU A 211 -37.91 -6.59 29.07
CA GLU A 211 -38.86 -7.50 28.43
C GLU A 211 -39.51 -8.53 29.39
N ASN A 212 -39.03 -8.65 30.64
CA ASN A 212 -39.54 -9.62 31.61
C ASN A 212 -39.73 -9.00 33.02
N VAL A 213 -41.00 -8.85 33.42
CA VAL A 213 -41.54 -8.80 34.81
C VAL A 213 -41.55 -7.46 35.59
N GLY A 214 -42.75 -7.08 36.06
CA GLY A 214 -43.13 -6.66 37.43
C GLY A 214 -42.48 -5.46 38.16
N PRO A 215 -43.09 -5.00 39.28
CA PRO A 215 -42.68 -3.79 40.04
C PRO A 215 -41.36 -3.91 40.84
N GLU A 216 -40.55 -4.94 40.62
CA GLU A 216 -39.16 -5.04 41.12
C GLU A 216 -38.15 -4.28 40.24
N SER A 217 -38.62 -3.55 39.22
CA SER A 217 -37.89 -2.85 38.16
C SER A 217 -37.23 -1.52 38.60
N GLN A 218 -36.53 -1.51 39.74
CA GLN A 218 -35.64 -0.39 40.02
C GLN A 218 -34.47 -0.35 39.02
N PRO A 219 -34.07 0.85 38.55
CA PRO A 219 -32.94 1.02 37.66
C PRO A 219 -31.66 0.48 38.32
N LEU A 220 -31.00 -0.44 37.61
CA LEU A 220 -29.80 -1.13 38.10
C LEU A 220 -28.52 -0.32 37.82
N TRP A 221 -28.60 0.61 36.88
CA TRP A 221 -27.46 1.36 36.38
C TRP A 221 -27.74 2.87 36.40
N ARG A 222 -26.69 3.67 36.37
CA ARG A 222 -26.74 5.12 36.23
C ARG A 222 -25.81 5.54 35.09
N ILE A 223 -26.34 6.29 34.13
CA ILE A 223 -25.54 6.89 33.06
C ILE A 223 -25.18 8.32 33.48
N ASP A 224 -23.89 8.61 33.55
CA ASP A 224 -23.33 9.91 33.89
C ASP A 224 -22.71 10.55 32.64
N ALA A 225 -23.37 11.59 32.12
CA ALA A 225 -22.83 12.41 31.04
C ALA A 225 -22.16 13.65 31.65
N THR A 226 -20.84 13.77 31.52
CA THR A 226 -20.03 14.78 32.21
C THR A 226 -19.28 15.67 31.23
N ILE A 227 -19.40 16.99 31.40
CA ILE A 227 -18.56 18.01 30.76
C ILE A 227 -17.50 18.44 31.78
N VAL A 228 -16.23 18.40 31.39
CA VAL A 228 -15.09 18.62 32.28
C VAL A 228 -14.16 19.70 31.74
N LYS A 229 -13.80 20.68 32.57
CA LYS A 229 -12.66 21.57 32.34
C LYS A 229 -11.51 21.18 33.26
N GLU A 230 -10.38 20.79 32.68
CA GLU A 230 -9.19 20.36 33.43
C GLU A 230 -8.16 21.47 33.55
N LEU A 231 -7.53 21.59 34.72
CA LEU A 231 -6.42 22.50 34.96
C LEU A 231 -5.17 21.70 35.33
N GLN A 232 -4.09 21.91 34.56
CA GLN A 232 -2.76 21.34 34.83
C GLN A 232 -1.77 22.44 35.25
N ASN A 233 -0.68 22.00 35.88
CA ASN A 233 0.22 22.84 36.66
C ASN A 233 0.90 23.96 35.83
N GLY A 234 0.65 25.20 36.20
CA GLY A 234 1.39 26.39 35.79
C GLY A 234 1.32 27.40 36.94
N ASN A 235 2.49 27.87 37.39
CA ASN A 235 2.78 28.71 38.56
C ASN A 235 1.57 29.44 39.21
N ASN A 236 1.20 28.96 40.41
CA ASN A 236 0.67 29.67 41.59
C ASN A 236 -0.63 30.51 41.56
N ASP A 237 -1.54 30.42 40.57
CA ASP A 237 -2.86 31.08 40.68
C ASP A 237 -4.07 30.21 40.30
N TRP A 238 -4.24 29.07 40.97
CA TRP A 238 -5.41 28.20 40.74
C TRP A 238 -6.69 28.77 41.36
N THR A 239 -6.59 29.58 42.41
CA THR A 239 -7.77 30.09 43.12
C THR A 239 -8.55 31.09 42.28
N THR A 240 -7.86 31.98 41.57
CA THR A 240 -8.47 32.93 40.63
C THR A 240 -9.02 32.22 39.40
N LYS A 241 -8.29 31.24 38.85
CA LYS A 241 -8.74 30.41 37.71
C LYS A 241 -9.98 29.58 38.02
N ILE A 242 -10.02 28.90 39.18
CA ILE A 242 -11.21 28.14 39.62
C ILE A 242 -12.39 29.09 39.83
N ARG A 243 -12.17 30.27 40.42
CA ARG A 243 -13.23 31.27 40.58
C ARG A 243 -13.79 31.70 39.22
N SER A 244 -12.92 32.05 38.27
CA SER A 244 -13.32 32.43 36.91
C SER A 244 -14.12 31.32 36.22
N ILE A 245 -13.61 30.08 36.24
CA ILE A 245 -14.30 28.93 35.62
C ILE A 245 -15.64 28.64 36.29
N LYS A 246 -15.74 28.82 37.62
CA LYS A 246 -17.01 28.66 38.36
C LYS A 246 -18.04 29.71 37.92
N GLU A 247 -17.62 30.97 37.77
CA GLU A 247 -18.52 32.03 37.29
C GLU A 247 -18.97 31.76 35.84
N THR A 248 -18.12 31.21 34.97
CA THR A 248 -18.50 30.93 33.57
C THR A 248 -19.26 29.61 33.38
N MET A 249 -18.92 28.55 34.13
CA MET A 249 -19.53 27.21 33.96
C MET A 249 -20.76 26.98 34.85
N PHE A 250 -20.80 27.55 36.07
CA PHE A 250 -21.88 27.22 37.03
C PHE A 250 -22.94 28.32 37.15
N LYS A 251 -22.59 29.59 36.87
CA LYS A 251 -23.50 30.74 36.99
C LYS A 251 -23.89 31.28 35.62
N THR A 252 -24.80 30.56 34.98
CA THR A 252 -25.29 30.89 33.64
C THR A 252 -26.60 31.66 33.71
N ASN A 253 -26.88 32.48 32.70
CA ASN A 253 -28.18 33.14 32.51
C ASN A 253 -28.72 32.78 31.11
N PRO A 254 -29.80 31.99 31.00
CA PRO A 254 -30.63 31.43 32.07
C PRO A 254 -29.89 30.37 32.93
N PRO A 255 -30.40 30.05 34.15
CA PRO A 255 -29.86 28.98 34.98
C PRO A 255 -29.78 27.66 34.23
N MET A 256 -28.66 26.95 34.41
CA MET A 256 -28.43 25.67 33.76
C MET A 256 -29.33 24.57 34.33
N THR A 257 -29.90 23.79 33.43
CA THR A 257 -30.74 22.62 33.66
C THR A 257 -30.24 21.49 32.77
N ALA A 258 -30.69 20.25 33.00
CA ALA A 258 -30.35 19.13 32.13
C ALA A 258 -30.76 19.40 30.66
N GLN A 259 -31.87 20.11 30.43
CA GLN A 259 -32.43 20.35 29.10
C GLN A 259 -31.69 21.43 28.29
N ASN A 260 -31.19 22.47 28.95
CA ASN A 260 -30.52 23.61 28.28
C ASN A 260 -28.99 23.60 28.42
N LEU A 261 -28.40 22.57 29.04
CA LEU A 261 -26.97 22.47 29.31
C LEU A 261 -26.08 22.69 28.08
N LEU A 262 -26.39 22.02 26.96
CA LEU A 262 -25.58 22.13 25.73
C LEU A 262 -25.74 23.50 25.07
N SER A 263 -26.94 24.08 25.07
CA SER A 263 -27.18 25.39 24.44
C SER A 263 -26.53 26.53 25.23
N VAL A 264 -26.55 26.45 26.55
CA VAL A 264 -25.92 27.43 27.44
C VAL A 264 -24.39 27.43 27.30
N LEU A 265 -23.78 26.30 26.91
CA LEU A 265 -22.32 26.15 26.75
C LEU A 265 -21.82 26.21 25.29
N ALA A 266 -22.71 26.44 24.31
CA ALA A 266 -22.46 26.24 22.87
C ALA A 266 -21.32 27.08 22.24
N GLY A 267 -20.80 28.11 22.93
CA GLY A 267 -19.73 28.98 22.44
C GLY A 267 -18.30 28.63 22.89
N THR A 268 -18.09 27.55 23.66
CA THR A 268 -16.79 27.21 24.28
C THR A 268 -16.41 25.72 24.14
N THR A 269 -16.94 25.03 23.11
CA THR A 269 -16.88 23.56 22.98
C THR A 269 -15.46 22.98 22.92
N ASP A 270 -14.50 23.72 22.35
CA ASP A 270 -13.11 23.24 22.21
C ASP A 270 -12.30 23.33 23.52
N GLU A 271 -12.86 23.95 24.56
CA GLU A 271 -12.20 24.11 25.87
C GLU A 271 -12.56 23.00 26.89
N TYR A 272 -13.46 22.08 26.52
CA TYR A 272 -13.97 21.04 27.41
C TYR A 272 -13.60 19.63 26.95
N ASN A 273 -13.45 18.75 27.94
CA ASN A 273 -13.44 17.31 27.76
C ASN A 273 -14.84 16.75 28.03
N TYR A 274 -15.24 15.75 27.27
CA TYR A 274 -16.54 15.08 27.39
C TYR A 274 -16.33 13.65 27.88
N GLU A 275 -17.07 13.24 28.90
CA GLU A 275 -16.99 11.91 29.50
C GLU A 275 -18.39 11.28 29.60
N LEU A 276 -18.47 9.98 29.34
CA LEU A 276 -19.66 9.18 29.56
C LEU A 276 -19.28 7.95 30.37
N GLU A 277 -19.97 7.75 31.49
CA GLU A 277 -19.76 6.64 32.41
C GLU A 277 -21.12 5.94 32.67
N ILE A 278 -21.13 4.60 32.73
CA ILE A 278 -22.28 3.81 33.19
C ILE A 278 -21.86 3.09 34.46
N GLU A 279 -22.47 3.44 35.59
CA GLU A 279 -22.16 2.89 36.90
C GLU A 279 -23.25 1.91 37.33
N PHE A 280 -22.86 0.74 37.84
CA PHE A 280 -23.80 -0.20 38.46
C PHE A 280 -24.16 0.27 39.88
N VAL A 281 -25.43 0.62 40.11
CA VAL A 281 -25.91 1.25 41.36
C VAL A 281 -26.90 0.37 42.13
N ALA A 282 -27.06 -0.90 41.72
CA ALA A 282 -28.02 -1.79 42.36
C ALA A 282 -27.56 -2.24 43.78
N PRO A 283 -28.51 -2.67 44.65
CA PRO A 283 -28.18 -3.18 45.98
C PRO A 283 -27.20 -4.37 45.93
N PRO A 284 -26.38 -4.58 46.98
CA PRO A 284 -25.42 -5.69 47.04
C PRO A 284 -26.01 -7.07 46.76
N SER A 285 -27.26 -7.32 47.19
CA SER A 285 -27.99 -8.57 46.91
C SER A 285 -28.14 -8.84 45.41
N ARG A 286 -28.41 -7.81 44.60
CA ARG A 286 -28.46 -7.92 43.13
C ARG A 286 -27.07 -7.96 42.50
N GLY A 287 -26.10 -7.26 43.08
CA GLY A 287 -24.71 -7.26 42.62
C GLY A 287 -24.05 -8.65 42.60
N GLN A 288 -24.48 -9.57 43.47
CA GLN A 288 -24.01 -10.97 43.46
C GLN A 288 -24.42 -11.75 42.20
N HIS A 289 -25.50 -11.32 41.53
CA HIS A 289 -26.07 -12.01 40.37
C HIS A 289 -25.65 -11.42 39.01
N ILE A 290 -24.86 -10.35 38.98
CA ILE A 290 -24.43 -9.71 37.72
C ILE A 290 -23.62 -10.70 36.84
N ARG A 291 -23.87 -10.65 35.52
CA ARG A 291 -23.23 -11.48 34.49
C ARG A 291 -22.49 -10.61 33.48
N GLN A 292 -21.64 -11.24 32.68
CA GLN A 292 -20.91 -10.58 31.60
C GLN A 292 -21.86 -9.94 30.58
N GLU A 293 -22.95 -10.64 30.26
CA GLU A 293 -23.98 -10.17 29.33
C GLU A 293 -24.59 -8.85 29.77
N ASP A 294 -24.78 -8.61 31.07
CA ASP A 294 -25.41 -7.40 31.58
C ASP A 294 -24.52 -6.15 31.32
N ILE A 295 -23.19 -6.33 31.41
CA ILE A 295 -22.21 -5.28 31.09
C ILE A 295 -22.16 -5.02 29.57
N ILE A 296 -22.20 -6.09 28.77
CA ILE A 296 -22.18 -5.99 27.31
C ILE A 296 -23.42 -5.26 26.81
N VAL A 297 -24.61 -5.62 27.29
CA VAL A 297 -25.87 -4.97 26.92
C VAL A 297 -25.86 -3.48 27.29
N ALA A 298 -25.39 -3.15 28.49
CA ALA A 298 -25.28 -1.75 28.92
C ALA A 298 -24.34 -0.92 28.02
N ALA A 299 -23.23 -1.51 27.58
CA ALA A 299 -22.33 -0.86 26.64
C ALA A 299 -22.95 -0.75 25.23
N ASP A 300 -23.57 -1.82 24.74
CA ASP A 300 -24.16 -1.90 23.39
C ASP A 300 -25.34 -0.92 23.23
N ASP A 301 -26.14 -0.69 24.27
CA ASP A 301 -27.22 0.31 24.26
C ASP A 301 -26.68 1.71 23.92
N ILE A 302 -25.53 2.12 24.47
CA ILE A 302 -24.88 3.40 24.11
C ILE A 302 -24.27 3.35 22.71
N LEU A 303 -23.63 2.23 22.33
CA LEU A 303 -23.00 2.11 21.02
C LEU A 303 -24.02 2.16 19.88
N ASN A 304 -25.23 1.61 20.09
CA ASN A 304 -26.34 1.67 19.15
C ASN A 304 -26.93 3.08 18.98
N ILE A 305 -26.80 3.96 19.97
CA ILE A 305 -27.20 5.38 19.82
C ILE A 305 -26.27 6.07 18.82
N VAL A 306 -24.97 5.84 18.94
CA VAL A 306 -23.94 6.46 18.10
C VAL A 306 -23.91 5.86 16.70
N ASN A 307 -24.10 4.54 16.61
CA ASN A 307 -24.16 3.83 15.35
C ASN A 307 -25.30 2.79 15.40
N PRO A 308 -26.47 3.11 14.84
CA PRO A 308 -27.60 2.17 14.78
C PRO A 308 -27.28 0.83 14.10
N GLY A 309 -26.26 0.79 13.24
CA GLY A 309 -25.78 -0.42 12.57
C GLY A 309 -24.69 -1.18 13.35
N TYR A 310 -24.35 -0.77 14.58
CA TYR A 310 -23.26 -1.36 15.36
C TYR A 310 -23.39 -2.88 15.51
N THR A 311 -24.58 -3.37 15.85
CA THR A 311 -24.85 -4.81 15.98
C THR A 311 -24.54 -5.56 14.69
N GLN A 312 -24.93 -5.03 13.53
CA GLN A 312 -24.62 -5.64 12.23
C GLN A 312 -23.11 -5.62 11.93
N GLU A 313 -22.39 -4.57 12.33
CA GLU A 313 -20.93 -4.50 12.18
C GLU A 313 -20.19 -5.50 13.07
N VAL A 314 -20.66 -5.70 14.31
CA VAL A 314 -20.11 -6.71 15.21
C VAL A 314 -20.31 -8.11 14.64
N ILE A 315 -21.52 -8.40 14.12
CA ILE A 315 -21.79 -9.66 13.43
C ILE A 315 -20.90 -9.80 12.19
N TYR A 316 -20.84 -8.78 11.33
CA TYR A 316 -19.98 -8.78 10.14
C TYR A 316 -18.51 -9.09 10.50
N GLN A 317 -17.97 -8.41 11.51
CA GLN A 317 -16.58 -8.62 11.93
C GLN A 317 -16.36 -10.00 12.56
N SER A 318 -17.34 -10.51 13.31
CA SER A 318 -17.31 -11.88 13.85
C SER A 318 -17.29 -12.92 12.73
N GLU A 319 -18.09 -12.73 11.68
CA GLU A 319 -18.11 -13.64 10.53
C GLU A 319 -16.78 -13.58 9.76
N VAL A 320 -16.22 -12.39 9.54
CA VAL A 320 -14.86 -12.25 8.96
C VAL A 320 -13.83 -13.01 9.80
N TYR A 321 -13.89 -12.88 11.13
CA TYR A 321 -12.98 -13.58 12.02
C TYR A 321 -13.12 -15.10 11.94
N GLN A 322 -14.35 -15.63 11.88
CA GLN A 322 -14.59 -17.07 11.73
C GLN A 322 -14.00 -17.61 10.43
N VAL A 323 -14.18 -16.93 9.30
CA VAL A 323 -13.55 -17.34 8.03
C VAL A 323 -12.03 -17.21 8.11
N ALA A 324 -11.51 -16.18 8.80
CA ALA A 324 -10.07 -16.02 9.00
C ALA A 324 -9.46 -17.16 9.82
N GLN A 325 -10.19 -17.76 10.77
CA GLN A 325 -9.71 -18.93 11.52
C GLN A 325 -9.44 -20.14 10.61
N LEU A 326 -10.13 -20.25 9.46
CA LEU A 326 -9.90 -21.30 8.47
C LEU A 326 -8.68 -21.02 7.59
N LEU A 327 -8.53 -19.76 7.16
CA LEU A 327 -7.58 -19.38 6.11
C LEU A 327 -6.23 -18.86 6.63
N VAL A 328 -6.18 -18.33 7.87
CA VAL A 328 -5.01 -17.63 8.42
C VAL A 328 -4.32 -18.47 9.49
N GLN A 329 -3.09 -18.90 9.20
CA GLN A 329 -2.30 -19.72 10.13
C GLN A 329 -1.59 -18.92 11.22
N SER A 330 -1.36 -17.62 11.02
CA SER A 330 -0.62 -16.78 11.97
C SER A 330 -1.53 -16.22 13.06
N GLU A 331 -1.28 -16.60 14.32
CA GLU A 331 -2.03 -16.13 15.49
C GLU A 331 -2.00 -14.59 15.64
N ALA A 332 -0.84 -13.98 15.37
CA ALA A 332 -0.68 -12.53 15.41
C ALA A 332 -1.58 -11.82 14.38
N LEU A 333 -1.68 -12.34 13.15
CA LEU A 333 -2.56 -11.80 12.12
C LEU A 333 -4.03 -12.11 12.42
N LEU A 334 -4.34 -13.28 12.96
CA LEU A 334 -5.70 -13.68 13.31
C LEU A 334 -6.35 -12.69 14.30
N SER A 335 -5.59 -12.23 15.30
CA SER A 335 -6.05 -11.19 16.26
C SER A 335 -6.40 -9.83 15.63
N ARG A 336 -5.98 -9.59 14.37
CA ARG A 336 -6.34 -8.40 13.59
C ARG A 336 -7.69 -8.58 12.90
N TYR A 337 -8.04 -9.79 12.46
CA TYR A 337 -9.37 -10.07 11.89
C TYR A 337 -10.48 -10.10 12.95
N GLU A 338 -10.15 -10.21 14.23
CA GLU A 338 -11.13 -10.03 15.31
C GLU A 338 -11.57 -8.56 15.45
N ARG A 339 -10.70 -7.63 15.05
CA ARG A 339 -10.83 -6.20 15.36
C ARG A 339 -10.93 -5.34 14.12
N ASP A 340 -9.95 -5.41 13.22
CA ASP A 340 -9.66 -4.37 12.25
C ASP A 340 -9.45 -4.76 10.79
N TYR A 341 -9.18 -6.04 10.50
CA TYR A 341 -9.03 -6.51 9.12
C TYR A 341 -10.37 -7.00 8.57
N GLY A 342 -10.62 -6.73 7.29
CA GLY A 342 -11.86 -7.11 6.58
C GLY A 342 -11.57 -8.02 5.38
N LEU A 343 -12.58 -8.20 4.52
CA LEU A 343 -12.49 -9.06 3.34
C LEU A 343 -11.33 -8.70 2.41
N LYS A 344 -11.01 -7.42 2.24
CA LYS A 344 -9.90 -6.95 1.41
C LYS A 344 -8.52 -7.47 1.86
N GLN A 345 -8.36 -7.72 3.15
CA GLN A 345 -7.15 -8.31 3.71
C GLN A 345 -7.22 -9.84 3.75
N LEU A 346 -8.43 -10.41 3.87
CA LEU A 346 -8.64 -11.85 4.00
C LEU A 346 -8.55 -12.59 2.66
N LEU A 347 -9.16 -12.03 1.61
CA LEU A 347 -9.38 -12.74 0.34
C LEU A 347 -8.24 -12.53 -0.67
N PRO A 348 -8.03 -13.50 -1.59
CA PRO A 348 -7.13 -13.34 -2.73
C PRO A 348 -7.45 -12.09 -3.55
N LYS A 349 -6.41 -11.42 -4.04
CA LYS A 349 -6.56 -10.16 -4.80
C LYS A 349 -6.40 -10.40 -6.28
N VAL A 350 -7.30 -9.80 -7.06
CA VAL A 350 -7.20 -9.77 -8.51
C VAL A 350 -6.17 -8.70 -8.93
N THR A 351 -5.23 -9.08 -9.79
CA THR A 351 -4.17 -8.20 -10.32
C THR A 351 -4.59 -7.65 -11.68
N ALA A 352 -4.33 -6.38 -11.98
CA ALA A 352 -4.56 -5.86 -13.33
C ALA A 352 -3.62 -6.55 -14.30
N LEU A 353 -4.15 -7.12 -15.38
CA LEU A 353 -3.36 -7.81 -16.39
C LEU A 353 -2.73 -6.79 -17.31
N THR A 354 -1.40 -6.69 -17.27
CA THR A 354 -0.63 -5.90 -18.24
C THR A 354 -0.28 -6.74 -19.46
N ARG A 355 -0.05 -6.10 -20.61
CA ARG A 355 0.41 -6.77 -21.84
C ARG A 355 1.68 -7.62 -21.61
N ILE A 356 2.61 -7.12 -20.80
CA ILE A 356 3.87 -7.80 -20.46
C ILE A 356 3.65 -9.03 -19.59
N GLU A 357 2.73 -8.96 -18.63
CA GLU A 357 2.38 -10.12 -17.81
C GLU A 357 1.68 -11.18 -18.65
N TYR A 358 0.79 -10.78 -19.55
CA TYR A 358 0.12 -11.71 -20.46
C TYR A 358 1.07 -12.38 -21.44
N ARG A 359 2.09 -11.66 -21.93
CA ARG A 359 3.13 -12.24 -22.81
C ARG A 359 3.81 -13.47 -22.21
N LYS A 360 3.91 -13.58 -20.89
CA LYS A 360 4.48 -14.76 -20.19
C LYS A 360 3.51 -15.93 -20.07
N LYS A 361 2.24 -15.69 -20.38
CA LYS A 361 1.12 -16.63 -20.29
C LYS A 361 0.53 -16.96 -21.66
N TYR A 362 1.05 -16.34 -22.72
CA TYR A 362 0.64 -16.55 -24.09
C TYR A 362 1.75 -17.26 -24.89
N PRO A 363 1.42 -18.29 -25.69
CA PRO A 363 0.14 -18.99 -25.70
C PRO A 363 -0.15 -19.64 -24.33
N PRO A 364 -1.41 -20.05 -24.04
CA PRO A 364 -1.76 -20.62 -22.74
C PRO A 364 -0.78 -21.71 -22.27
N PRO A 365 -0.42 -21.74 -20.98
CA PRO A 365 0.52 -22.71 -20.43
C PRO A 365 -0.06 -24.13 -20.48
N ALA A 366 0.75 -25.16 -20.17
CA ALA A 366 0.33 -26.57 -20.26
C ALA A 366 -0.90 -26.96 -19.41
N GLY A 367 -1.26 -26.17 -18.38
CA GLY A 367 -2.49 -26.33 -17.61
C GLY A 367 -3.67 -25.46 -18.07
N GLY A 368 -3.46 -24.63 -19.09
CA GLY A 368 -4.40 -23.64 -19.58
C GLY A 368 -4.65 -22.47 -18.62
N LEU A 369 -5.64 -21.65 -18.95
CA LEU A 369 -6.18 -20.58 -18.11
C LEU A 369 -7.71 -20.69 -18.05
N TYR A 370 -8.31 -20.38 -16.91
CA TYR A 370 -9.76 -20.31 -16.78
C TYR A 370 -10.23 -18.87 -16.99
N LEU A 371 -11.15 -18.67 -17.93
CA LEU A 371 -11.66 -17.36 -18.33
C LEU A 371 -13.13 -17.21 -17.92
N THR A 372 -13.48 -16.07 -17.35
CA THR A 372 -14.87 -15.68 -17.09
C THR A 372 -15.05 -14.17 -17.27
N ASP A 373 -16.29 -13.69 -17.34
CA ASP A 373 -16.60 -12.27 -17.47
C ASP A 373 -16.26 -11.51 -16.18
N LYS A 374 -16.02 -10.21 -16.25
CA LYS A 374 -15.96 -9.37 -15.04
C LYS A 374 -17.37 -8.88 -14.70
N THR A 375 -17.82 -9.14 -13.48
CA THR A 375 -19.05 -8.53 -12.95
C THR A 375 -18.70 -7.20 -12.27
N ASP A 376 -19.66 -6.27 -12.19
CA ASP A 376 -19.47 -5.02 -11.46
C ASP A 376 -20.38 -4.98 -10.23
N GLY A 377 -19.92 -5.61 -9.15
CA GLY A 377 -20.58 -5.63 -7.85
C GLY A 377 -19.62 -5.44 -6.67
N TYR A 378 -20.15 -5.55 -5.46
CA TYR A 378 -19.32 -5.56 -4.26
C TYR A 378 -18.72 -6.95 -4.06
N ARG A 379 -17.39 -7.06 -3.92
CA ARG A 379 -16.75 -8.31 -3.49
C ARG A 379 -17.38 -8.79 -2.20
N ALA A 380 -17.82 -10.05 -2.17
CA ALA A 380 -18.61 -10.59 -1.09
C ALA A 380 -18.30 -12.05 -0.75
N LEU A 381 -18.56 -12.42 0.50
CA LEU A 381 -18.62 -13.82 0.94
C LEU A 381 -20.05 -14.17 1.33
N ALA A 382 -20.58 -15.29 0.83
CA ALA A 382 -21.82 -15.87 1.33
C ALA A 382 -21.49 -17.02 2.30
N ILE A 383 -21.97 -16.91 3.53
CA ILE A 383 -21.80 -17.91 4.60
C ILE A 383 -23.15 -18.54 4.87
N VAL A 384 -23.24 -19.85 4.63
CA VAL A 384 -24.47 -20.62 4.72
C VAL A 384 -24.47 -21.47 5.98
N ARG A 385 -25.52 -21.33 6.79
CA ARG A 385 -25.85 -22.19 7.93
C ARG A 385 -27.28 -22.70 7.74
N PRO A 386 -27.69 -23.79 8.43
CA PRO A 386 -29.01 -24.39 8.23
C PRO A 386 -30.19 -23.41 8.36
N SER A 387 -30.09 -22.43 9.26
CA SER A 387 -31.17 -21.49 9.56
C SER A 387 -30.96 -20.07 9.00
N ILE A 388 -29.78 -19.77 8.45
CA ILE A 388 -29.45 -18.41 8.02
C ILE A 388 -28.33 -18.39 6.98
N VAL A 389 -28.48 -17.53 5.98
CA VAL A 389 -27.40 -17.14 5.07
C VAL A 389 -27.02 -15.69 5.35
N ARG A 390 -25.71 -15.46 5.50
CA ARG A 390 -25.14 -14.13 5.66
C ARG A 390 -24.26 -13.80 4.46
N ILE A 391 -24.54 -12.70 3.77
CA ILE A 391 -23.68 -12.16 2.72
C ILE A 391 -22.91 -10.97 3.30
N LEU A 392 -21.59 -11.12 3.37
CA LEU A 392 -20.66 -10.07 3.77
C LEU A 392 -20.24 -9.32 2.51
N ALA A 393 -20.79 -8.13 2.26
CA ALA A 393 -20.42 -7.28 1.11
C ALA A 393 -19.95 -5.89 1.60
N ASN A 394 -20.46 -4.80 1.02
CA ASN A 394 -20.33 -3.44 1.56
C ASN A 394 -20.98 -3.29 2.96
N ARG A 395 -22.02 -4.09 3.24
CA ARG A 395 -22.66 -4.29 4.53
C ARG A 395 -23.02 -5.76 4.74
N LEU A 396 -23.60 -6.08 5.90
CA LEU A 396 -24.16 -7.40 6.17
C LEU A 396 -25.57 -7.49 5.56
N TYR A 397 -25.82 -8.56 4.81
CA TYR A 397 -27.16 -8.95 4.35
C TYR A 397 -27.50 -10.31 4.95
N GLU A 398 -28.71 -10.45 5.50
CA GLU A 398 -29.18 -11.70 6.14
C GLU A 398 -30.40 -12.23 5.41
N PHE A 399 -30.43 -13.54 5.18
CA PHE A 399 -31.52 -14.26 4.54
C PHE A 399 -31.89 -15.48 5.37
N THR A 400 -33.18 -15.71 5.59
CA THR A 400 -33.70 -16.86 6.36
C THR A 400 -34.53 -17.76 5.45
N PRO A 401 -34.40 -19.09 5.54
CA PRO A 401 -35.16 -20.01 4.72
C PRO A 401 -36.68 -19.95 5.01
N PRO A 402 -37.55 -20.29 4.04
CA PRO A 402 -39.01 -20.11 4.16
C PRO A 402 -39.72 -21.03 5.17
N MET A 403 -39.09 -22.10 5.65
CA MET A 403 -39.65 -23.02 6.65
C MET A 403 -38.74 -23.11 7.88
N GLN A 404 -39.29 -22.84 9.06
CA GLN A 404 -38.65 -23.15 10.33
C GLN A 404 -38.70 -24.67 10.56
N ALA A 405 -37.54 -25.30 10.75
CA ALA A 405 -37.46 -26.58 11.44
C ALA A 405 -36.11 -26.77 12.14
N ALA A 406 -36.25 -27.12 13.42
CA ALA A 406 -35.30 -27.72 14.36
C ALA A 406 -34.08 -26.90 14.84
N GLU A 407 -33.92 -26.89 16.16
CA GLU A 407 -32.66 -26.56 16.82
C GLU A 407 -31.59 -27.62 16.48
N GLU A 408 -30.38 -27.12 16.14
CA GLU A 408 -29.09 -27.77 15.82
C GLU A 408 -28.76 -28.08 14.33
N PRO A 409 -27.47 -27.95 13.87
CA PRO A 409 -26.28 -27.38 14.51
C PRO A 409 -25.87 -25.98 13.96
N ILE A 410 -24.96 -25.29 14.67
CA ILE A 410 -24.37 -23.97 14.30
C ILE A 410 -23.42 -24.05 13.09
N ASN A 411 -23.13 -25.26 12.60
CA ASN A 411 -22.02 -25.51 11.69
C ASN A 411 -22.26 -24.92 10.29
N ILE A 412 -21.18 -24.41 9.71
CA ILE A 412 -21.18 -23.80 8.39
C ILE A 412 -21.31 -24.90 7.32
N ILE A 413 -22.29 -24.77 6.44
CA ILE A 413 -22.55 -25.70 5.32
C ILE A 413 -21.73 -25.28 4.10
N ALA A 414 -21.64 -23.98 3.82
CA ALA A 414 -20.88 -23.46 2.69
C ALA A 414 -20.32 -22.07 2.98
N ILE A 415 -19.14 -21.80 2.41
CA ILE A 415 -18.54 -20.47 2.34
C ILE A 415 -18.17 -20.24 0.88
N VAL A 416 -18.85 -19.31 0.24
CA VAL A 416 -18.74 -19.06 -1.20
C VAL A 416 -18.21 -17.66 -1.43
N ASP A 417 -17.20 -17.54 -2.29
CA ASP A 417 -16.63 -16.27 -2.71
C ASP A 417 -17.28 -15.79 -4.00
N GLY A 418 -17.70 -14.53 -4.01
CA GLY A 418 -18.54 -13.99 -5.08
C GLY A 418 -18.54 -12.47 -5.16
N GLU A 419 -19.32 -11.95 -6.10
CA GLU A 419 -19.72 -10.55 -6.14
C GLU A 419 -21.21 -10.42 -5.86
N PHE A 420 -21.58 -9.46 -5.02
CA PHE A 420 -22.98 -9.18 -4.70
C PHE A 420 -23.42 -7.87 -5.35
N VAL A 421 -24.50 -7.96 -6.12
CA VAL A 421 -25.16 -6.84 -6.80
C VAL A 421 -26.52 -6.61 -6.14
N PRO A 422 -26.63 -5.65 -5.20
CA PRO A 422 -27.91 -5.34 -4.55
C PRO A 422 -28.94 -4.78 -5.54
N TYR A 423 -30.22 -5.12 -5.36
CA TYR A 423 -31.31 -4.49 -6.11
C TYR A 423 -31.50 -3.05 -5.62
N GLY A 424 -31.62 -2.08 -6.54
CA GLY A 424 -31.87 -0.66 -6.23
C GLY A 424 -30.62 0.23 -6.04
N ASP A 425 -29.40 -0.30 -6.14
CA ASP A 425 -28.16 0.50 -6.14
C ASP A 425 -27.70 0.90 -7.57
N ARG A 426 -28.58 0.77 -8.59
CA ARG A 426 -28.33 1.38 -9.90
C ARG A 426 -28.52 2.89 -9.78
N GLU A 427 -27.58 3.68 -10.31
CA GLU A 427 -27.66 5.14 -10.32
C GLU A 427 -29.03 5.59 -10.87
N GLY A 428 -29.83 6.27 -10.03
CA GLY A 428 -31.11 6.87 -10.42
C GLY A 428 -32.36 6.30 -9.76
N GLU A 429 -32.32 5.16 -9.05
CA GLU A 429 -33.50 4.64 -8.35
C GLU A 429 -33.47 4.92 -6.83
N PRO A 430 -34.58 5.35 -6.21
CA PRO A 430 -34.63 5.56 -4.77
C PRO A 430 -34.50 4.22 -4.04
N ALA A 431 -33.65 4.17 -3.02
CA ALA A 431 -33.56 3.06 -2.08
C ALA A 431 -34.93 2.85 -1.41
N SER A 432 -35.71 1.89 -1.91
CA SER A 432 -36.97 1.54 -1.28
C SER A 432 -36.69 0.84 0.04
N THR A 433 -37.29 1.33 1.11
CA THR A 433 -37.12 0.84 2.49
C THR A 433 -37.78 -0.53 2.73
N GLN A 434 -38.19 -1.24 1.69
CA GLN A 434 -38.82 -2.56 1.79
C GLN A 434 -38.42 -3.45 0.61
N GLY A 435 -37.38 -4.28 0.81
CA GLY A 435 -36.93 -5.31 -0.14
C GLY A 435 -35.41 -5.53 -0.11
N VAL A 436 -34.89 -6.16 0.95
CA VAL A 436 -33.47 -6.54 1.03
C VAL A 436 -33.21 -7.72 0.09
N GLY A 437 -32.92 -7.44 -1.17
CA GLY A 437 -32.57 -8.45 -2.17
C GLY A 437 -31.38 -8.02 -3.02
N GLY A 438 -30.72 -8.99 -3.64
CA GLY A 438 -29.66 -8.76 -4.61
C GLY A 438 -29.24 -10.06 -5.26
N LYS A 439 -28.46 -9.96 -6.33
CA LYS A 439 -27.93 -11.10 -7.06
C LYS A 439 -26.50 -11.40 -6.61
N PHE A 440 -26.24 -12.63 -6.19
CA PHE A 440 -24.91 -13.11 -5.82
C PHE A 440 -24.28 -13.91 -6.98
N HIS A 441 -23.14 -13.47 -7.48
CA HIS A 441 -22.36 -14.10 -8.54
C HIS A 441 -21.19 -14.86 -7.91
N ALA A 442 -21.35 -16.17 -7.71
CA ALA A 442 -20.34 -17.04 -7.10
C ALA A 442 -19.26 -17.41 -8.11
N PHE A 443 -17.98 -17.29 -7.75
CA PHE A 443 -16.86 -17.63 -8.64
C PHE A 443 -15.79 -18.53 -7.99
N ASP A 444 -15.77 -18.69 -6.67
CA ASP A 444 -14.91 -19.67 -5.98
C ASP A 444 -15.55 -20.13 -4.66
N VAL A 445 -14.99 -21.14 -4.02
CA VAL A 445 -15.55 -21.78 -2.82
C VAL A 445 -14.45 -22.12 -1.82
N ILE A 446 -14.73 -21.86 -0.54
CA ILE A 446 -13.84 -22.15 0.59
C ILE A 446 -14.28 -23.43 1.30
N THR A 447 -15.58 -23.55 1.55
CA THR A 447 -16.23 -24.70 2.19
C THR A 447 -17.45 -25.08 1.37
N ALA A 448 -17.63 -26.36 1.08
CA ALA A 448 -18.76 -26.91 0.33
C ALA A 448 -19.31 -28.14 1.06
N MET A 449 -20.63 -28.18 1.27
CA MET A 449 -21.33 -29.31 1.92
C MET A 449 -20.73 -29.73 3.27
N GLY A 450 -20.26 -28.74 4.04
CA GLY A 450 -19.63 -28.95 5.36
C GLY A 450 -18.15 -29.36 5.30
N GLU A 451 -17.57 -29.51 4.10
CA GLU A 451 -16.16 -29.86 3.92
C GLU A 451 -15.32 -28.67 3.45
N ASP A 452 -14.13 -28.52 4.04
CA ASP A 452 -13.17 -27.48 3.68
C ASP A 452 -12.43 -27.83 2.38
N VAL A 453 -12.82 -27.19 1.28
CA VAL A 453 -12.28 -27.42 -0.06
C VAL A 453 -11.20 -26.41 -0.47
N TYR A 454 -10.94 -25.37 0.34
CA TYR A 454 -9.99 -24.29 0.01
C TYR A 454 -8.55 -24.75 -0.24
N LYS A 455 -8.16 -25.94 0.26
CA LYS A 455 -6.83 -26.53 0.01
C LYS A 455 -6.71 -27.20 -1.35
N LEU A 456 -7.83 -27.58 -1.97
CA LEU A 456 -7.84 -28.17 -3.30
C LEU A 456 -7.40 -27.14 -4.35
N PRO A 457 -6.83 -27.55 -5.48
CA PRO A 457 -6.50 -26.65 -6.56
C PRO A 457 -7.78 -26.10 -7.24
N PHE A 458 -7.68 -24.93 -7.88
CA PHE A 458 -8.83 -24.17 -8.40
C PHE A 458 -9.77 -25.00 -9.29
N GLU A 459 -9.23 -25.78 -10.23
CA GLU A 459 -9.99 -26.66 -11.13
C GLU A 459 -10.78 -27.76 -10.42
N LYS A 460 -10.41 -28.11 -9.18
CA LYS A 460 -11.14 -29.06 -8.34
C LYS A 460 -12.17 -28.36 -7.44
N ARG A 461 -12.09 -27.04 -7.29
CA ARG A 461 -13.06 -26.25 -6.50
C ARG A 461 -14.25 -25.79 -7.34
N ILE A 462 -14.05 -25.44 -8.61
CA ILE A 462 -15.11 -24.97 -9.53
C ILE A 462 -16.35 -25.90 -9.55
N PRO A 463 -16.23 -27.25 -9.61
CA PRO A 463 -17.40 -28.12 -9.66
C PRO A 463 -18.37 -27.99 -8.47
N PHE A 464 -17.90 -27.50 -7.32
CA PHE A 464 -18.75 -27.29 -6.14
C PHE A 464 -19.60 -26.00 -6.23
N LEU A 465 -19.36 -25.12 -7.21
CA LEU A 465 -20.10 -23.85 -7.34
C LEU A 465 -21.58 -24.07 -7.62
N GLU A 466 -21.94 -24.99 -8.51
CA GLU A 466 -23.35 -25.25 -8.84
C GLU A 466 -24.14 -25.74 -7.63
N GLU A 467 -23.54 -26.67 -6.88
CA GLU A 467 -24.17 -27.26 -5.71
C GLU A 467 -24.34 -26.23 -4.57
N THR A 468 -23.30 -25.43 -4.32
CA THR A 468 -23.36 -24.37 -3.30
C THR A 468 -24.32 -23.24 -3.67
N VAL A 469 -24.42 -22.88 -4.96
CA VAL A 469 -25.41 -21.91 -5.46
C VAL A 469 -26.83 -22.46 -5.34
N LYS A 470 -27.04 -23.76 -5.59
CA LYS A 470 -28.34 -24.41 -5.33
C LYS A 470 -28.73 -24.26 -3.86
N THR A 471 -27.78 -24.46 -2.94
CA THR A 471 -28.01 -24.26 -1.50
C THR A 471 -28.31 -22.80 -1.16
N LEU A 472 -27.65 -21.82 -1.78
CA LEU A 472 -27.98 -20.40 -1.59
C LEU A 472 -29.43 -20.09 -2.01
N ARG A 473 -29.87 -20.63 -3.15
CA ARG A 473 -31.23 -20.45 -3.68
C ARG A 473 -32.29 -21.04 -2.76
N THR A 474 -32.06 -22.20 -2.15
CA THR A 474 -33.02 -22.80 -1.20
C THR A 474 -33.20 -21.97 0.06
N HIS A 475 -32.24 -21.10 0.39
CA HIS A 475 -32.30 -20.17 1.52
C HIS A 475 -32.75 -18.76 1.13
N GLY A 476 -33.36 -18.59 -0.06
CA GLY A 476 -33.96 -17.33 -0.49
C GLY A 476 -32.97 -16.33 -1.12
N VAL A 477 -31.72 -16.72 -1.39
CA VAL A 477 -30.75 -15.87 -2.08
C VAL A 477 -30.86 -16.05 -3.59
N THR A 478 -31.02 -14.96 -4.34
CA THR A 478 -30.85 -15.01 -5.80
C THR A 478 -29.36 -15.15 -6.13
N ALA A 479 -28.92 -16.37 -6.42
CA ALA A 479 -27.51 -16.67 -6.70
C ALA A 479 -27.31 -17.32 -8.07
N VAL A 480 -26.15 -17.08 -8.70
CA VAL A 480 -25.69 -17.74 -9.94
C VAL A 480 -24.23 -18.13 -9.80
N ALA A 481 -23.87 -19.31 -10.33
CA ALA A 481 -22.48 -19.71 -10.47
C ALA A 481 -21.92 -19.06 -11.74
N LYS A 482 -20.68 -18.55 -11.67
CA LYS A 482 -19.97 -18.11 -12.86
C LYS A 482 -19.55 -19.30 -13.70
N GLU A 483 -19.73 -19.16 -15.00
CA GLU A 483 -19.24 -20.11 -15.97
C GLU A 483 -17.79 -19.78 -16.35
N TYR A 484 -17.00 -20.82 -16.57
CA TYR A 484 -15.59 -20.71 -16.94
C TYR A 484 -15.31 -21.42 -18.24
N VAL A 485 -14.63 -20.73 -19.15
CA VAL A 485 -14.05 -21.33 -20.36
C VAL A 485 -12.59 -21.68 -20.08
N HIS A 486 -12.19 -22.92 -20.37
CA HIS A 486 -10.82 -23.39 -20.15
C HIS A 486 -9.99 -23.22 -21.43
N LEU A 487 -9.11 -22.21 -21.42
CA LEU A 487 -8.21 -21.86 -22.51
C LEU A 487 -6.99 -22.79 -22.48
N VAL A 488 -7.07 -23.91 -23.19
CA VAL A 488 -5.96 -24.88 -23.36
C VAL A 488 -5.34 -24.84 -24.75
N GLU A 489 -6.11 -24.40 -25.74
CA GLU A 489 -5.69 -24.36 -27.14
C GLU A 489 -4.69 -23.23 -27.41
N LYS A 490 -3.81 -23.45 -28.37
CA LYS A 490 -2.79 -22.46 -28.77
C LYS A 490 -3.14 -21.73 -30.07
N SER A 491 -4.15 -22.20 -30.79
CA SER A 491 -4.59 -21.62 -32.05
C SER A 491 -5.28 -20.27 -31.81
N PRO A 492 -4.82 -19.17 -32.44
CA PRO A 492 -5.47 -17.87 -32.32
C PRO A 492 -6.96 -17.89 -32.66
N ALA A 493 -7.37 -18.64 -33.70
CA ALA A 493 -8.78 -18.71 -34.11
C ALA A 493 -9.67 -19.38 -33.05
N VAL A 494 -9.17 -20.42 -32.37
CA VAL A 494 -9.92 -21.12 -31.31
C VAL A 494 -10.00 -20.25 -30.05
N LEU A 495 -8.90 -19.58 -29.71
CA LEU A 495 -8.88 -18.63 -28.59
C LEU A 495 -9.83 -17.46 -28.82
N GLU A 496 -9.89 -16.93 -30.04
CA GLU A 496 -10.81 -15.87 -30.43
C GLU A 496 -12.27 -16.30 -30.19
N GLU A 497 -12.67 -17.47 -30.71
CA GLU A 497 -14.01 -18.01 -30.53
C GLU A 497 -14.35 -18.15 -29.04
N GLN A 498 -13.48 -18.81 -28.27
CA GLN A 498 -13.65 -19.03 -26.82
C GLN A 498 -13.79 -17.71 -26.03
N ILE A 499 -12.97 -16.71 -26.33
CA ILE A 499 -12.99 -15.41 -25.65
C ILE A 499 -14.24 -14.62 -26.02
N LYS A 500 -14.62 -14.59 -27.31
CA LYS A 500 -15.82 -13.90 -27.79
C LYS A 500 -17.10 -14.49 -27.21
N THR A 501 -17.16 -15.81 -27.00
CA THR A 501 -18.30 -16.46 -26.32
C THR A 501 -18.49 -15.92 -24.90
N VAL A 502 -17.43 -15.76 -24.11
CA VAL A 502 -17.53 -15.24 -22.73
C VAL A 502 -18.02 -13.79 -22.69
N LEU A 503 -17.63 -12.99 -23.70
CA LEU A 503 -18.05 -11.60 -23.81
C LEU A 503 -19.49 -11.44 -24.32
N ASN A 504 -20.18 -12.52 -24.73
CA ASN A 504 -21.41 -12.47 -25.53
C ASN A 504 -21.24 -11.52 -26.74
N TRP A 505 -20.06 -11.55 -27.35
CA TRP A 505 -19.67 -10.61 -28.40
C TRP A 505 -20.44 -10.91 -29.70
N ASN A 506 -21.49 -10.14 -29.98
CA ASN A 506 -22.07 -10.08 -31.31
C ASN A 506 -21.35 -8.99 -32.11
N ASP A 507 -21.04 -9.24 -33.39
CA ASP A 507 -20.21 -8.42 -34.29
C ASP A 507 -20.71 -6.96 -34.53
N SER A 508 -21.75 -6.50 -33.82
CA SER A 508 -22.30 -5.16 -33.92
C SER A 508 -22.20 -4.41 -32.59
N HIS A 509 -21.10 -3.66 -32.45
CA HIS A 509 -20.87 -2.61 -31.45
C HIS A 509 -20.84 -3.02 -29.96
N LEU A 510 -19.83 -2.50 -29.25
CA LEU A 510 -19.88 -2.18 -27.83
C LEU A 510 -21.11 -1.28 -27.58
N THR A 511 -22.30 -1.87 -27.47
CA THR A 511 -23.50 -1.11 -27.15
C THR A 511 -23.46 -0.79 -25.67
N SER A 512 -23.50 0.49 -25.37
CA SER A 512 -23.59 1.08 -24.03
C SER A 512 -24.90 0.76 -23.29
N SER A 513 -25.58 -0.34 -23.65
CA SER A 513 -26.90 -0.70 -23.13
C SER A 513 -27.00 -2.22 -22.86
N PRO A 514 -27.48 -2.63 -21.68
CA PRO A 514 -27.78 -4.04 -21.38
C PRO A 514 -28.77 -4.65 -22.38
N THR A 515 -28.55 -5.89 -22.81
CA THR A 515 -29.51 -6.67 -23.59
C THR A 515 -30.34 -7.57 -22.67
N ASP A 516 -31.49 -8.06 -23.13
CA ASP A 516 -32.36 -8.99 -22.39
C ASP A 516 -31.65 -10.31 -21.96
N SER A 517 -30.54 -10.66 -22.60
CA SER A 517 -29.74 -11.86 -22.32
C SER A 517 -28.53 -11.62 -21.40
N SER A 518 -28.09 -10.37 -21.19
CA SER A 518 -26.97 -10.03 -20.29
C SER A 518 -27.35 -8.88 -19.35
N PRO A 519 -27.54 -9.15 -18.04
CA PRO A 519 -28.08 -8.15 -17.10
C PRO A 519 -27.12 -7.01 -16.74
N TYR A 520 -25.90 -6.97 -17.31
CA TYR A 520 -24.89 -5.92 -17.08
C TYR A 520 -23.91 -5.79 -18.26
N LEU A 521 -23.28 -4.61 -18.37
CA LEU A 521 -22.20 -4.31 -19.30
C LEU A 521 -20.94 -5.09 -18.88
N VAL A 522 -20.39 -5.92 -19.76
CA VAL A 522 -19.13 -6.62 -19.50
C VAL A 522 -17.97 -5.64 -19.74
N ASP A 523 -17.44 -5.07 -18.66
CA ASP A 523 -16.37 -4.05 -18.69
C ASP A 523 -14.95 -4.65 -18.67
N GLY A 524 -14.84 -5.98 -18.73
CA GLY A 524 -13.58 -6.69 -18.71
C GLY A 524 -13.71 -8.21 -18.53
N LEU A 525 -12.56 -8.88 -18.42
CA LEU A 525 -12.44 -10.33 -18.28
C LEU A 525 -11.62 -10.68 -17.03
N ILE A 526 -11.89 -11.85 -16.44
CA ILE A 526 -11.09 -12.43 -15.36
C ILE A 526 -10.42 -13.71 -15.86
N LEU A 527 -9.09 -13.78 -15.73
CA LEU A 527 -8.27 -14.95 -16.02
C LEU A 527 -7.76 -15.55 -14.71
N VAL A 528 -7.90 -16.86 -14.52
CA VAL A 528 -7.48 -17.56 -13.30
C VAL A 528 -6.51 -18.69 -13.65
N GLU A 529 -5.40 -18.76 -12.92
CA GLU A 529 -4.43 -19.84 -13.05
C GLU A 529 -4.88 -21.12 -12.32
N PRO A 530 -4.70 -22.30 -12.94
CA PRO A 530 -4.99 -23.60 -12.31
C PRO A 530 -3.95 -23.98 -11.25
N GLY A 531 -4.24 -25.07 -10.51
CA GLY A 531 -3.26 -25.81 -9.71
C GLY A 531 -2.97 -25.22 -8.32
N LYS A 532 -3.46 -24.03 -8.00
CA LYS A 532 -3.23 -23.36 -6.70
C LYS A 532 -4.43 -23.48 -5.76
N SER A 533 -4.12 -23.64 -4.46
CA SER A 533 -5.10 -23.53 -3.37
C SER A 533 -5.72 -22.13 -3.33
N PHE A 534 -6.86 -21.96 -2.67
CA PHE A 534 -7.65 -20.72 -2.65
C PHE A 534 -6.79 -19.48 -2.32
N MET A 535 -5.98 -19.55 -1.26
CA MET A 535 -5.15 -18.42 -0.81
C MET A 535 -3.99 -18.09 -1.76
N GLU A 536 -3.59 -19.04 -2.61
CA GLU A 536 -2.51 -18.88 -3.59
C GLU A 536 -3.02 -18.73 -5.02
N THR A 537 -4.34 -18.76 -5.24
CA THR A 537 -4.94 -18.61 -6.56
C THR A 537 -4.60 -17.24 -7.14
N CYS A 538 -4.04 -17.25 -8.33
CA CYS A 538 -3.65 -16.05 -9.06
C CYS A 538 -4.73 -15.70 -10.08
N SER A 539 -5.42 -14.58 -9.84
CA SER A 539 -6.44 -14.05 -10.74
C SER A 539 -6.00 -12.73 -11.33
N TYR A 540 -6.25 -12.54 -12.62
CA TYR A 540 -5.92 -11.34 -13.37
C TYR A 540 -7.18 -10.75 -13.99
N LYS A 541 -7.28 -9.42 -14.00
CA LYS A 541 -8.37 -8.71 -14.69
C LYS A 541 -7.82 -8.02 -15.94
N TRP A 542 -8.42 -8.31 -17.08
CA TRP A 542 -8.23 -7.52 -18.29
C TRP A 542 -9.37 -6.52 -18.44
N LYS A 543 -9.05 -5.30 -18.86
CA LYS A 543 -10.01 -4.26 -19.24
C LYS A 543 -9.45 -3.52 -20.44
N GLY A 544 -10.32 -3.06 -21.34
CA GLY A 544 -9.97 -2.07 -22.36
C GLY A 544 -9.39 -0.80 -21.73
N ALA A 545 -8.60 -0.05 -22.50
CA ALA A 545 -7.94 1.16 -22.01
C ALA A 545 -8.97 2.20 -21.55
N GLU A 546 -10.09 2.29 -22.26
CA GLU A 546 -11.27 3.12 -22.00
C GLU A 546 -12.02 2.76 -20.70
N HIS A 547 -11.80 1.56 -20.14
CA HIS A 547 -12.46 1.09 -18.92
C HIS A 547 -11.51 0.98 -17.72
N ASN A 548 -10.22 1.31 -17.91
CA ASN A 548 -9.29 1.45 -16.81
C ASN A 548 -9.65 2.68 -15.98
N THR A 549 -9.53 2.58 -14.65
CA THR A 549 -9.79 3.68 -13.72
C THR A 549 -8.75 3.69 -12.61
N ILE A 550 -8.40 4.89 -12.12
CA ILE A 550 -7.61 5.08 -10.90
C ILE A 550 -8.45 5.84 -9.88
N ASP A 551 -8.51 5.31 -8.66
CA ASP A 551 -9.15 6.00 -7.55
C ASP A 551 -8.18 7.02 -6.94
N PHE A 552 -8.56 8.30 -6.93
CA PHE A 552 -7.83 9.37 -6.27
C PHE A 552 -8.60 9.95 -5.07
N LEU A 553 -7.86 10.42 -4.06
CA LEU A 553 -8.35 11.46 -3.17
C LEU A 553 -8.09 12.82 -3.82
N ALA A 554 -9.15 13.57 -4.14
CA ALA A 554 -9.02 14.93 -4.65
C ALA A 554 -9.03 15.96 -3.50
N ARG A 555 -8.12 16.94 -3.55
CA ARG A 555 -8.11 18.10 -2.66
C ARG A 555 -7.99 19.39 -3.47
N LYS A 556 -8.79 20.41 -3.16
CA LYS A 556 -8.65 21.73 -3.78
C LYS A 556 -7.24 22.26 -3.55
N ALA A 557 -6.61 22.79 -4.59
CA ALA A 557 -5.30 23.40 -4.46
C ALA A 557 -5.35 24.58 -3.46
N PRO A 558 -4.33 24.75 -2.61
CA PRO A 558 -4.25 25.90 -1.71
C PRO A 558 -4.27 27.21 -2.50
N VAL A 559 -5.05 28.19 -2.02
CA VAL A 559 -5.19 29.51 -2.65
C VAL A 559 -3.84 30.20 -2.80
N SER A 560 -2.91 29.97 -1.86
CA SER A 560 -1.53 30.48 -1.86
C SER A 560 -0.71 30.06 -3.08
N LEU A 561 -1.08 28.98 -3.76
CA LEU A 561 -0.37 28.47 -4.94
C LEU A 561 -1.01 28.91 -6.26
N LEU A 562 -2.28 29.33 -6.25
CA LEU A 562 -2.99 29.70 -7.48
C LEU A 562 -2.36 30.93 -8.15
N GLY A 563 -2.21 30.87 -9.47
CA GLY A 563 -1.59 31.94 -10.26
C GLY A 563 -0.06 31.89 -10.30
N THR A 564 0.58 30.95 -9.59
CA THR A 564 2.03 30.71 -9.69
C THR A 564 2.30 29.51 -10.61
N PRO A 565 3.19 29.59 -11.61
CA PRO A 565 3.50 28.44 -12.43
C PRO A 565 4.02 27.26 -11.58
N PRO A 566 3.53 26.02 -11.82
CA PRO A 566 2.66 25.62 -12.92
C PRO A 566 1.14 25.66 -12.61
N PHE A 567 0.74 26.16 -11.43
CA PHE A 567 -0.63 26.23 -10.92
C PHE A 567 -1.39 27.46 -11.47
N ALA A 568 -1.68 27.46 -12.76
CA ALA A 568 -2.45 28.53 -13.40
C ALA A 568 -3.85 28.68 -12.76
N ASN A 569 -4.25 29.93 -12.49
CA ASN A 569 -5.62 30.23 -12.07
C ASN A 569 -6.49 30.41 -13.31
N ARG A 570 -7.63 29.70 -13.37
CA ARG A 570 -8.60 29.77 -14.47
C ARG A 570 -9.93 30.18 -13.88
N THR A 571 -10.49 31.30 -14.33
CA THR A 571 -11.61 32.03 -13.70
C THR A 571 -12.92 31.26 -13.56
N GLU A 572 -13.09 30.14 -14.26
CA GLU A 572 -14.28 29.28 -14.19
C GLU A 572 -13.99 27.85 -13.72
N HIS A 573 -12.76 27.60 -13.25
CA HIS A 573 -12.30 26.25 -12.96
C HIS A 573 -11.69 26.15 -11.57
N THR A 574 -11.88 25.02 -10.91
CA THR A 574 -11.23 24.72 -9.64
C THR A 574 -10.06 23.76 -9.86
N LEU A 575 -8.86 24.16 -9.42
CA LEU A 575 -7.68 23.31 -9.45
C LEU A 575 -7.74 22.29 -8.30
N TYR A 576 -7.55 21.00 -8.62
CA TYR A 576 -7.54 19.92 -7.63
C TYR A 576 -6.24 19.12 -7.72
N PHE A 577 -5.60 18.89 -6.58
CA PHE A 577 -4.49 17.97 -6.47
C PHE A 577 -5.03 16.55 -6.24
N LEU A 578 -4.50 15.61 -7.02
CA LEU A 578 -4.87 14.20 -6.98
C LEU A 578 -3.88 13.41 -6.12
N PHE A 579 -4.40 12.73 -5.10
CA PHE A 579 -3.63 11.94 -4.15
C PHE A 579 -3.95 10.46 -4.26
N VAL A 580 -2.94 9.64 -4.01
CA VAL A 580 -3.05 8.18 -3.81
C VAL A 580 -2.50 7.84 -2.43
N GLY A 581 -2.78 6.65 -1.93
CA GLY A 581 -2.19 6.19 -0.67
C GLY A 581 -0.81 5.55 -0.88
N ILE A 582 0.12 5.80 0.03
CA ILE A 582 1.46 5.19 0.00
C ILE A 582 1.92 4.78 1.39
N THR A 583 2.77 3.75 1.46
CA THR A 583 3.46 3.42 2.71
C THR A 583 4.74 4.24 2.87
N ARG A 584 5.13 4.51 4.11
CA ARG A 584 6.38 5.20 4.45
C ARG A 584 7.61 4.56 3.78
N ASP A 585 7.69 3.23 3.85
CA ASP A 585 8.79 2.49 3.24
C ASP A 585 8.86 2.70 1.73
N LEU A 586 7.71 2.66 1.03
CA LEU A 586 7.68 2.82 -0.42
C LEU A 586 7.96 4.27 -0.83
N TYR A 587 7.41 5.25 -0.12
CA TYR A 587 7.69 6.67 -0.33
C TYR A 587 9.19 6.95 -0.26
N ASN A 588 9.84 6.47 0.81
CA ASN A 588 11.27 6.60 1.00
C ASN A 588 12.04 5.85 -0.09
N ALA A 589 11.64 4.63 -0.44
CA ALA A 589 12.30 3.80 -1.46
C ALA A 589 12.22 4.38 -2.88
N LEU A 590 11.18 5.15 -3.19
CA LEU A 590 10.99 5.83 -4.46
C LEU A 590 11.57 7.26 -4.48
N ALA A 591 12.13 7.73 -3.36
CA ALA A 591 12.64 9.09 -3.19
C ALA A 591 11.60 10.18 -3.50
N LEU A 592 10.30 9.90 -3.27
CA LEU A 592 9.25 10.87 -3.55
C LEU A 592 9.37 12.10 -2.65
N GLN A 593 8.80 13.21 -3.11
CA GLN A 593 8.75 14.47 -2.38
C GLN A 593 7.29 14.86 -2.13
N PHE A 594 7.05 15.63 -1.06
CA PHE A 594 5.74 16.21 -0.83
C PHE A 594 5.48 17.31 -1.85
N CYS A 595 4.21 17.45 -2.26
CA CYS A 595 3.81 18.54 -3.13
C CYS A 595 3.88 19.90 -2.39
N PRO A 596 4.02 21.02 -3.11
CA PRO A 596 3.86 22.35 -2.52
C PRO A 596 2.52 22.47 -1.79
N GLY A 597 2.52 23.09 -0.61
CA GLY A 597 1.31 23.26 0.19
C GLY A 597 0.76 21.99 0.85
N TYR A 598 1.50 20.88 0.85
CA TYR A 598 1.06 19.62 1.47
C TYR A 598 0.66 19.79 2.94
N SER A 599 1.38 20.61 3.70
CA SER A 599 1.01 20.93 5.09
C SER A 599 -0.36 21.60 5.13
N GLN A 600 -0.62 22.67 4.39
CA GLN A 600 -1.95 23.31 4.29
C GLN A 600 -3.09 22.33 3.95
N LEU A 601 -2.80 21.24 3.24
CA LEU A 601 -3.78 20.23 2.87
C LEU A 601 -4.00 19.14 3.94
N PHE A 602 -3.00 18.81 4.77
CA PHE A 602 -3.00 17.64 5.64
C PHE A 602 -2.44 17.84 7.07
N GLY A 603 -1.99 19.03 7.47
CA GLY A 603 -1.44 19.32 8.81
C GLY A 603 -1.17 20.81 9.11
N ASP A 604 -0.62 21.11 10.29
CA ASP A 604 -0.14 22.47 10.60
C ASP A 604 1.17 22.77 9.87
N GLU A 605 1.31 24.00 9.37
CA GLU A 605 2.30 24.44 8.37
C GLU A 605 3.77 24.13 8.70
N ASN A 606 4.10 23.84 9.97
CA ASN A 606 5.48 23.69 10.45
C ASN A 606 5.86 22.29 10.99
N THR A 607 5.03 21.24 10.82
CA THR A 607 5.22 19.97 11.58
C THR A 607 5.15 18.67 10.77
N VAL A 608 4.95 18.74 9.44
CA VAL A 608 4.78 17.53 8.62
C VAL A 608 6.14 17.02 8.15
N SER A 609 6.55 15.87 8.69
CA SER A 609 7.70 15.08 8.23
C SER A 609 7.23 13.65 7.97
N VAL A 610 7.97 12.90 7.16
CA VAL A 610 7.66 11.48 6.88
C VAL A 610 7.66 10.67 8.19
N GLU A 611 8.49 11.07 9.15
CA GLU A 611 8.63 10.48 10.47
C GLU A 611 7.40 10.70 11.36
N THR A 612 6.75 11.87 11.24
CA THR A 612 5.56 12.25 12.03
C THR A 612 4.25 11.74 11.43
N LEU A 613 4.20 11.43 10.13
CA LEU A 613 3.01 10.87 9.48
C LEU A 613 2.76 9.40 9.86
N PRO A 614 1.52 8.90 9.81
CA PRO A 614 1.24 7.47 9.94
C PRO A 614 2.01 6.63 8.90
N ASN A 615 2.13 5.32 9.11
CA ASN A 615 2.83 4.44 8.15
C ASN A 615 2.18 4.43 6.75
N TYR A 616 0.88 4.73 6.65
CA TYR A 616 0.15 4.87 5.39
C TYR A 616 -0.48 6.26 5.33
N PHE A 617 -0.20 7.01 4.27
CA PHE A 617 -0.60 8.43 4.16
C PHE A 617 -0.85 8.83 2.69
N PRO A 618 -1.55 9.95 2.41
CA PRO A 618 -1.78 10.42 1.05
C PRO A 618 -0.50 11.02 0.46
N VAL A 619 -0.18 10.73 -0.79
CA VAL A 619 0.90 11.37 -1.56
C VAL A 619 0.35 11.82 -2.91
N GLN A 620 0.82 12.95 -3.43
CA GLN A 620 0.41 13.39 -4.76
C GLN A 620 0.81 12.32 -5.78
N PHE A 621 -0.12 11.96 -6.66
CA PHE A 621 0.18 10.99 -7.70
C PHE A 621 1.10 11.60 -8.74
N ALA A 622 2.34 11.13 -8.76
CA ALA A 622 3.39 11.53 -9.70
C ALA A 622 4.05 10.25 -10.25
N PRO A 623 3.46 9.59 -11.25
CA PRO A 623 4.01 8.37 -11.84
C PRO A 623 5.38 8.63 -12.49
N SER A 624 6.18 7.60 -12.70
CA SER A 624 7.53 7.75 -13.26
C SER A 624 7.52 8.24 -14.72
N VAL A 625 6.52 7.84 -15.51
CA VAL A 625 6.22 8.44 -16.82
C VAL A 625 5.23 9.55 -16.59
N VAL A 626 5.64 10.79 -16.87
CA VAL A 626 4.76 11.96 -16.80
C VAL A 626 4.63 12.54 -18.20
N GLU A 627 3.42 12.49 -18.75
CA GLU A 627 3.02 13.34 -19.87
C GLU A 627 2.55 14.71 -19.34
N ASP A 628 2.68 15.74 -20.18
CA ASP A 628 2.56 17.18 -19.86
C ASP A 628 1.43 17.58 -18.87
N ARG A 629 0.30 16.88 -18.87
CA ARG A 629 -0.91 17.27 -18.09
C ARG A 629 -0.98 16.70 -16.67
N VAL A 630 -0.27 15.63 -16.32
CA VAL A 630 -0.44 14.95 -15.00
C VAL A 630 0.02 15.82 -13.83
N ARG A 631 0.97 16.73 -14.04
CA ARG A 631 1.45 17.65 -12.99
C ARG A 631 0.45 18.76 -12.67
N ASN A 632 -0.53 19.03 -13.55
CA ASN A 632 -1.41 20.20 -13.49
C ASN A 632 -2.88 19.80 -13.67
N TYR A 633 -3.44 18.94 -12.82
CA TYR A 633 -4.88 18.67 -12.88
C TYR A 633 -5.68 19.87 -12.36
N SER A 634 -6.30 20.58 -13.30
CA SER A 634 -7.54 21.33 -13.07
C SER A 634 -8.67 20.36 -13.37
N LEU A 635 -9.63 20.19 -12.46
CA LEU A 635 -10.84 19.43 -12.81
C LEU A 635 -11.58 20.29 -13.82
N LEU A 636 -11.52 19.92 -15.11
CA LEU A 636 -12.20 20.60 -16.19
C LEU A 636 -13.69 20.25 -16.10
N SER A 637 -14.53 21.24 -15.81
CA SER A 637 -15.97 21.16 -16.05
C SER A 637 -16.26 22.02 -17.27
N GLY A 638 -16.41 21.41 -18.44
CA GLY A 638 -16.93 22.07 -19.65
C GLY A 638 -15.92 22.24 -20.79
N LEU A 639 -16.16 21.45 -21.83
CA LEU A 639 -15.92 21.63 -23.28
C LEU A 639 -14.53 22.00 -23.83
N GLU A 640 -14.04 21.07 -24.66
CA GLU A 640 -13.51 21.22 -26.03
C GLU A 640 -12.70 22.48 -26.36
N ASP A 641 -11.39 22.30 -26.48
CA ASP A 641 -10.59 23.02 -27.48
C ASP A 641 -9.82 21.94 -28.28
N GLU A 642 -10.42 21.55 -29.41
CA GLU A 642 -9.73 20.97 -30.54
C GLU A 642 -8.83 22.06 -31.12
N ASP A 643 -7.51 21.95 -30.93
CA ASP A 643 -6.56 22.04 -32.03
C ASP A 643 -5.11 21.95 -31.54
N THR A 644 -4.37 21.01 -32.15
CA THR A 644 -2.90 20.92 -32.20
C THR A 644 -2.11 20.46 -30.96
N LEU A 645 -2.42 19.31 -30.36
CA LEU A 645 -1.41 18.52 -29.61
C LEU A 645 -1.61 17.01 -29.84
N PRO A 646 -0.55 16.19 -29.98
CA PRO A 646 -0.68 14.78 -30.34
C PRO A 646 -1.40 13.97 -29.26
N GLN A 647 -2.39 13.17 -29.67
CA GLN A 647 -3.07 12.07 -28.94
C GLN A 647 -2.87 12.07 -27.42
N LEU A 648 -3.61 12.94 -26.74
CA LEU A 648 -3.66 13.02 -25.28
C LEU A 648 -4.53 11.92 -24.70
N ILE A 649 -4.15 11.37 -23.55
CA ILE A 649 -5.06 10.55 -22.74
C ILE A 649 -6.08 11.51 -22.10
N ASP A 650 -7.33 11.45 -22.55
CA ASP A 650 -8.44 12.24 -22.01
C ASP A 650 -8.98 11.56 -20.74
N TRP A 651 -8.72 12.16 -19.58
CA TRP A 651 -9.15 11.63 -18.29
C TRP A 651 -10.42 12.34 -17.85
N GLU A 652 -11.52 11.61 -17.78
CA GLU A 652 -12.79 12.10 -17.24
C GLU A 652 -13.03 11.60 -15.81
N MET A 653 -13.77 12.40 -15.03
CA MET A 653 -14.23 11.99 -13.72
C MET A 653 -15.44 11.05 -13.88
N VAL A 654 -15.23 9.75 -13.70
CA VAL A 654 -16.29 8.75 -13.85
C VAL A 654 -17.33 8.83 -12.73
N ARG A 655 -16.92 8.83 -11.46
CA ARG A 655 -17.83 8.88 -10.30
C ARG A 655 -17.14 9.23 -8.98
N ILE A 656 -17.93 9.57 -7.97
CA ILE A 656 -17.48 9.66 -6.57
C ILE A 656 -17.63 8.28 -5.89
N ARG A 657 -16.61 7.85 -5.15
CA ARG A 657 -16.58 6.56 -4.43
C ARG A 657 -17.12 6.70 -3.01
N ASP A 658 -18.42 6.95 -2.85
CA ASP A 658 -19.03 7.12 -1.53
C ASP A 658 -18.90 5.86 -0.64
N ASP A 659 -18.82 4.67 -1.26
CA ASP A 659 -18.52 3.39 -0.61
C ASP A 659 -17.17 3.40 0.15
N ARG A 660 -16.27 4.34 -0.18
CA ARG A 660 -14.94 4.49 0.43
C ARG A 660 -14.85 5.63 1.43
N ASN A 661 -15.91 6.42 1.64
CA ASN A 661 -15.89 7.54 2.59
C ASN A 661 -15.51 7.10 4.00
N ARG A 662 -15.97 5.93 4.43
CA ARG A 662 -15.63 5.37 5.74
C ARG A 662 -14.15 5.00 5.86
N ASP A 663 -13.58 4.40 4.82
CA ASP A 663 -12.16 4.06 4.77
C ASP A 663 -11.28 5.33 4.76
N LEU A 664 -11.77 6.40 4.12
CA LEU A 664 -11.14 7.72 4.11
C LEU A 664 -11.17 8.39 5.49
N LEU A 665 -12.33 8.42 6.16
CA LEU A 665 -12.49 8.99 7.50
C LEU A 665 -11.62 8.27 8.54
N SER A 666 -11.47 6.95 8.40
CA SER A 666 -10.59 6.14 9.25
C SER A 666 -9.10 6.25 8.89
N LYS A 667 -8.73 7.09 7.89
CA LYS A 667 -7.36 7.32 7.41
C LYS A 667 -6.68 6.03 6.89
N LYS A 668 -7.45 5.07 6.39
CA LYS A 668 -6.96 3.79 5.85
C LYS A 668 -6.96 3.74 4.32
N TYR A 669 -7.61 4.70 3.67
CA TYR A 669 -7.74 4.79 2.22
C TYR A 669 -7.63 6.24 1.76
N PHE A 670 -6.83 6.47 0.73
CA PHE A 670 -6.59 7.79 0.14
C PHE A 670 -6.64 7.70 -1.39
N GLY A 671 -7.45 6.80 -1.93
CA GLY A 671 -7.34 6.31 -3.30
C GLY A 671 -6.53 5.02 -3.39
N ASN A 672 -6.21 4.60 -4.61
CA ASN A 672 -5.40 3.41 -4.85
C ASN A 672 -4.04 3.50 -4.16
N ASN A 673 -3.38 2.36 -3.94
CA ASN A 673 -1.99 2.37 -3.51
C ASN A 673 -1.11 2.89 -4.66
N PHE A 674 -0.09 3.70 -4.38
CA PHE A 674 0.78 4.32 -5.38
C PHE A 674 1.29 3.31 -6.44
N ARG A 675 1.75 2.13 -6.02
CA ARG A 675 2.23 1.09 -6.96
C ARG A 675 1.12 0.63 -7.90
N ILE A 676 -0.08 0.43 -7.36
CA ILE A 676 -1.24 -0.04 -8.14
C ILE A 676 -1.67 1.06 -9.11
N ALA A 677 -1.78 2.30 -8.64
CA ALA A 677 -2.08 3.45 -9.49
C ALA A 677 -1.05 3.60 -10.62
N GLU A 678 0.24 3.46 -10.32
CA GLU A 678 1.28 3.52 -11.35
C GLU A 678 1.18 2.36 -12.35
N ILE A 679 0.90 1.13 -11.90
CA ILE A 679 0.71 -0.01 -12.82
C ILE A 679 -0.49 0.23 -13.75
N VAL A 680 -1.62 0.73 -13.21
CA VAL A 680 -2.79 1.09 -14.02
C VAL A 680 -2.46 2.24 -14.98
N TRP A 681 -1.69 3.24 -14.53
CA TRP A 681 -1.19 4.32 -15.38
C TRP A 681 -0.43 3.80 -16.60
N PHE A 682 0.42 2.78 -16.42
CA PHE A 682 1.14 2.16 -17.53
C PHE A 682 0.25 1.41 -18.52
N ASN A 683 -0.96 0.97 -18.15
CA ASN A 683 -1.89 0.39 -19.12
C ASN A 683 -2.48 1.43 -20.08
N TYR A 684 -2.36 2.74 -19.81
CA TYR A 684 -2.69 3.78 -20.78
C TYR A 684 -1.51 4.13 -21.69
N ILE A 685 -0.28 4.08 -21.14
CA ILE A 685 0.95 4.33 -21.92
C ILE A 685 1.28 3.15 -22.84
N ASP A 686 1.03 1.92 -22.38
CA ASP A 686 1.18 0.69 -23.14
C ASP A 686 -0.15 -0.09 -23.20
N PRO A 687 -1.13 0.36 -24.01
CA PRO A 687 -2.43 -0.28 -24.10
C PRO A 687 -2.34 -1.77 -24.40
N PHE A 688 -3.27 -2.53 -23.84
CA PHE A 688 -3.40 -3.97 -24.08
C PHE A 688 -4.73 -4.27 -24.77
N PRO A 689 -4.79 -4.20 -26.12
CA PRO A 689 -6.01 -4.42 -26.88
C PRO A 689 -6.57 -5.82 -26.72
N LEU A 690 -7.88 -5.95 -26.89
CA LEU A 690 -8.60 -7.22 -26.73
C LEU A 690 -8.07 -8.30 -27.68
N GLN A 691 -7.77 -7.94 -28.92
CA GLN A 691 -7.31 -8.85 -29.98
C GLN A 691 -6.02 -9.58 -29.60
N GLN A 692 -5.14 -8.90 -28.84
CA GLN A 692 -3.89 -9.48 -28.38
C GLN A 692 -4.07 -10.59 -27.33
N LEU A 693 -5.29 -10.81 -26.81
CA LEU A 693 -5.57 -11.98 -25.98
C LEU A 693 -5.49 -13.28 -26.81
N TRP A 694 -5.89 -13.28 -28.08
CA TRP A 694 -5.84 -14.47 -28.93
C TRP A 694 -4.76 -14.42 -30.01
N GLU A 695 -4.42 -13.24 -30.55
CA GLU A 695 -3.30 -13.06 -31.50
C GLU A 695 -1.93 -13.12 -30.80
N GLY A 696 -1.93 -12.86 -29.49
CA GLY A 696 -0.71 -12.67 -28.71
C GLY A 696 -0.22 -11.21 -28.74
N PRO A 697 0.48 -10.75 -27.69
CA PRO A 697 1.13 -9.45 -27.71
C PRO A 697 2.18 -9.38 -28.82
N SER A 698 2.19 -8.30 -29.60
CA SER A 698 3.19 -8.10 -30.66
C SER A 698 4.62 -8.20 -30.10
N SER A 699 5.48 -8.89 -30.84
CA SER A 699 6.88 -9.09 -30.47
C SER A 699 7.67 -7.79 -30.68
N GLY A 700 7.62 -6.88 -29.71
CA GLY A 700 8.55 -5.74 -29.63
C GLY A 700 10.01 -6.21 -29.62
N TYR A 701 10.97 -5.28 -29.84
CA TYR A 701 12.40 -5.53 -30.08
C TYR A 701 13.01 -6.64 -29.21
N PHE A 702 12.60 -6.74 -27.95
CA PHE A 702 13.08 -7.75 -27.03
C PHE A 702 12.15 -8.97 -26.98
N ILE A 703 12.44 -9.99 -27.80
CA ILE A 703 11.52 -11.08 -28.13
C ILE A 703 11.36 -12.13 -27.00
N GLU A 704 12.43 -12.74 -26.48
CA GLU A 704 12.31 -13.90 -25.57
C GLU A 704 13.43 -13.98 -24.49
N GLU A 705 13.36 -14.99 -23.59
CA GLU A 705 14.43 -15.26 -22.63
C GLU A 705 15.73 -15.63 -23.35
N LYS A 706 16.85 -15.04 -22.91
CA LYS A 706 18.16 -15.30 -23.51
C LYS A 706 18.52 -16.77 -23.34
N LEU A 707 18.90 -17.44 -24.44
CA LEU A 707 19.45 -18.79 -24.40
C LEU A 707 20.67 -18.83 -23.46
N TRP A 708 20.85 -19.96 -22.78
CA TRP A 708 21.87 -20.11 -21.75
C TRP A 708 23.29 -19.91 -22.30
N ILE A 709 23.52 -20.20 -23.58
CA ILE A 709 24.79 -20.03 -24.29
C ILE A 709 25.29 -18.57 -24.32
N TYR A 710 24.39 -17.59 -24.21
CA TYR A 710 24.74 -16.17 -24.23
C TYR A 710 24.93 -15.55 -22.85
N LYS A 711 24.65 -16.30 -21.77
CA LYS A 711 24.73 -15.79 -20.39
C LYS A 711 26.15 -15.33 -20.04
N PRO A 712 27.24 -16.06 -20.38
CA PRO A 712 28.61 -15.63 -20.06
C PRO A 712 28.96 -14.29 -20.74
N HIS A 713 28.79 -14.18 -22.06
CA HIS A 713 28.99 -12.94 -22.81
C HIS A 713 28.17 -11.77 -22.24
N ALA A 714 26.87 -11.97 -22.04
CA ALA A 714 26.00 -10.94 -21.49
C ALA A 714 26.40 -10.53 -20.06
N GLY A 715 26.94 -11.46 -19.27
CA GLY A 715 27.52 -11.23 -17.95
C GLY A 715 28.79 -10.37 -18.00
N PHE A 716 29.66 -10.61 -18.98
CA PHE A 716 30.87 -9.81 -19.18
C PHE A 716 30.57 -8.37 -19.61
N VAL A 717 29.72 -8.17 -20.62
CA VAL A 717 29.26 -6.82 -21.02
C VAL A 717 28.59 -6.10 -19.85
N SER A 718 27.79 -6.85 -19.08
CA SER A 718 27.15 -6.37 -17.84
C SER A 718 28.14 -5.93 -16.76
N TYR A 719 29.29 -6.59 -16.66
CA TYR A 719 30.37 -6.24 -15.74
C TYR A 719 31.03 -4.93 -16.17
N VAL A 720 31.40 -4.79 -17.45
CA VAL A 720 32.05 -3.58 -17.99
C VAL A 720 31.17 -2.34 -17.81
N LYS A 721 29.87 -2.42 -18.15
CA LYS A 721 28.91 -1.34 -17.87
C LYS A 721 28.83 -0.99 -16.37
N GLY A 722 28.96 -2.01 -15.51
CA GLY A 722 28.99 -1.86 -14.06
C GLY A 722 30.19 -1.06 -13.55
N LEU A 723 31.38 -1.23 -14.16
CA LEU A 723 32.57 -0.45 -13.81
C LEU A 723 32.36 1.05 -14.00
N HIS A 724 31.76 1.42 -15.13
CA HIS A 724 31.49 2.82 -15.48
C HIS A 724 30.33 3.42 -14.70
N ILE A 725 29.19 2.73 -14.58
CA ILE A 725 28.06 3.27 -13.79
C ILE A 725 28.46 3.46 -12.31
N LYS A 726 29.39 2.65 -11.79
CA LYS A 726 29.91 2.80 -10.43
C LYS A 726 30.71 4.09 -10.23
N THR A 727 31.34 4.66 -11.26
CA THR A 727 32.04 5.96 -11.14
C THR A 727 31.07 7.11 -10.92
N LEU A 728 29.80 6.94 -11.31
CA LEU A 728 28.72 7.91 -11.16
C LEU A 728 28.07 7.89 -9.77
N ALA A 729 28.71 7.26 -8.78
CA ALA A 729 28.10 7.05 -7.48
C ALA A 729 27.73 8.37 -6.78
N ASN A 730 26.47 8.46 -6.33
CA ASN A 730 25.86 9.64 -5.69
C ASN A 730 25.70 10.88 -6.59
N SER A 731 25.86 10.73 -7.92
CA SER A 731 25.54 11.80 -8.87
C SER A 731 24.10 12.29 -8.70
N HIS A 732 23.89 13.58 -8.93
CA HIS A 732 22.61 14.24 -8.73
C HIS A 732 21.65 13.97 -9.89
N TRP A 733 22.10 14.14 -11.13
CA TRP A 733 21.31 13.88 -12.33
C TRP A 733 22.10 13.01 -13.30
N VAL A 734 21.55 11.86 -13.67
CA VAL A 734 22.09 11.00 -14.73
C VAL A 734 20.99 10.73 -15.75
N VAL A 735 21.34 10.81 -17.03
CA VAL A 735 20.44 10.49 -18.14
C VAL A 735 20.92 9.22 -18.83
N ASP A 736 20.04 8.23 -19.00
CA ASP A 736 20.29 7.01 -19.76
C ASP A 736 19.48 7.05 -21.07
N LEU A 737 20.20 7.13 -22.20
CA LEU A 737 19.64 7.24 -23.55
C LEU A 737 19.63 5.86 -24.22
N GLY A 738 18.44 5.32 -24.49
CA GLY A 738 18.26 3.96 -25.00
C GLY A 738 18.23 2.91 -23.88
N ALA A 739 17.51 3.21 -22.80
CA ALA A 739 17.52 2.40 -21.58
C ALA A 739 16.86 1.01 -21.73
N GLY A 740 16.07 0.81 -22.79
CA GLY A 740 15.38 -0.43 -23.11
C GLY A 740 14.55 -0.97 -21.95
N LYS A 741 14.64 -2.28 -21.72
CA LYS A 741 14.01 -2.99 -20.59
C LYS A 741 14.64 -2.66 -19.23
N GLY A 742 15.48 -1.62 -19.11
CA GLY A 742 16.15 -1.24 -17.89
C GLY A 742 17.11 -2.31 -17.37
N GLN A 743 17.94 -2.91 -18.23
CA GLN A 743 18.95 -3.90 -17.79
C GLN A 743 19.94 -3.31 -16.77
N ASP A 744 20.13 -1.98 -16.79
CA ASP A 744 21.06 -1.26 -15.93
C ASP A 744 20.41 -0.58 -14.71
N ILE A 745 19.07 -0.67 -14.54
CA ILE A 745 18.35 0.00 -13.44
C ILE A 745 18.91 -0.36 -12.05
N LYS A 746 19.27 -1.64 -11.85
CA LYS A 746 19.89 -2.12 -10.61
C LYS A 746 21.24 -1.45 -10.35
N ARG A 747 22.03 -1.19 -11.40
CA ARG A 747 23.36 -0.57 -11.28
C ARG A 747 23.22 0.88 -10.84
N TYR A 748 22.29 1.63 -11.43
CA TYR A 748 22.02 3.01 -10.99
C TYR A 748 21.50 3.08 -9.55
N PHE A 749 20.59 2.18 -9.17
CA PHE A 749 20.12 2.10 -7.79
C PHE A 749 21.25 1.77 -6.81
N ASN A 750 22.15 0.85 -7.17
CA ASN A 750 23.32 0.54 -6.38
C ASN A 750 24.33 1.70 -6.33
N ALA A 751 24.45 2.47 -7.41
CA ALA A 751 25.27 3.68 -7.48
C ALA A 751 24.64 4.87 -6.74
N ARG A 752 23.39 4.75 -6.24
CA ARG A 752 22.69 5.79 -5.48
C ARG A 752 22.56 7.10 -6.28
N ILE A 753 22.27 6.99 -7.57
CA ILE A 753 21.92 8.17 -8.37
C ILE A 753 20.71 8.86 -7.73
N LYS A 754 20.74 10.17 -7.54
CA LYS A 754 19.62 10.89 -6.89
C LYS A 754 18.42 10.98 -7.83
N ASN A 755 18.63 11.48 -9.05
CA ASN A 755 17.62 11.56 -10.10
C ASN A 755 18.14 10.85 -11.37
N LEU A 756 17.45 9.80 -11.78
CA LEU A 756 17.74 9.06 -13.00
C LEU A 756 16.66 9.34 -14.04
N VAL A 757 17.04 9.91 -15.17
CA VAL A 757 16.17 10.06 -16.35
C VAL A 757 16.48 8.93 -17.30
N VAL A 758 15.50 8.11 -17.65
CA VAL A 758 15.64 7.05 -18.66
C VAL A 758 14.80 7.39 -19.87
N VAL A 759 15.36 7.18 -21.05
CA VAL A 759 14.74 7.55 -22.33
C VAL A 759 14.72 6.34 -23.25
N ASP A 760 13.55 6.03 -23.81
CA ASP A 760 13.40 5.01 -24.84
C ASP A 760 12.16 5.29 -25.70
N LYS A 761 12.09 4.69 -26.89
CA LYS A 761 10.92 4.79 -27.78
C LYS A 761 9.95 3.62 -27.65
N ASP A 762 10.38 2.51 -27.05
CA ASP A 762 9.56 1.30 -26.89
C ASP A 762 8.80 1.33 -25.55
N ALA A 763 7.49 1.59 -25.62
CA ALA A 763 6.60 1.59 -24.45
C ALA A 763 6.60 0.25 -23.70
N ALA A 764 6.73 -0.89 -24.40
CA ALA A 764 6.81 -2.22 -23.79
C ALA A 764 8.10 -2.38 -23.00
N ALA A 765 9.21 -1.85 -23.51
CA ALA A 765 10.49 -1.89 -22.83
C ALA A 765 10.46 -1.07 -21.53
N LEU A 766 9.87 0.13 -21.58
CA LEU A 766 9.70 1.00 -20.42
C LEU A 766 8.74 0.41 -19.36
N SER A 767 7.68 -0.27 -19.78
CA SER A 767 6.78 -0.97 -18.85
C SER A 767 7.49 -2.13 -18.13
N GLU A 768 8.37 -2.89 -18.82
CA GLU A 768 9.24 -3.89 -18.18
C GLU A 768 10.26 -3.26 -17.22
N LEU A 769 10.80 -2.08 -17.55
CA LEU A 769 11.69 -1.32 -16.67
C LEU A 769 11.00 -0.96 -15.35
N ILE A 770 9.74 -0.54 -15.39
CA ILE A 770 8.94 -0.19 -14.21
C ILE A 770 8.61 -1.42 -13.37
N ARG A 771 8.29 -2.54 -14.02
CA ARG A 771 8.15 -3.82 -13.31
C ARG A 771 9.44 -4.20 -12.59
N ARG A 772 10.61 -4.01 -13.24
CA ARG A 772 11.94 -4.27 -12.64
C ARG A 772 12.27 -3.32 -11.50
N LYS A 773 11.86 -2.05 -11.56
CA LYS A 773 11.94 -1.10 -10.44
C LYS A 773 11.31 -1.71 -9.19
N TYR A 774 10.04 -2.13 -9.26
CA TYR A 774 9.34 -2.68 -8.10
C TYR A 774 9.92 -4.01 -7.62
N ASN A 775 10.29 -4.91 -8.53
CA ASN A 775 10.92 -6.18 -8.15
C ASN A 775 12.23 -5.98 -7.37
N TYR A 776 13.00 -4.96 -7.74
CA TYR A 776 14.22 -4.62 -7.02
C TYR A 776 13.91 -4.11 -5.60
N LEU A 777 12.95 -3.20 -5.46
CA LEU A 777 12.53 -2.66 -4.17
C LEU A 777 11.98 -3.75 -3.23
N ASP A 778 11.18 -4.68 -3.75
CA ASP A 778 10.62 -5.80 -2.98
C ASP A 778 11.74 -6.72 -2.44
N LYS A 779 12.74 -7.05 -3.27
CA LYS A 779 13.89 -7.87 -2.85
C LYS A 779 14.71 -7.21 -1.75
N GLN A 780 14.92 -5.90 -1.83
CA GLN A 780 15.63 -5.14 -0.80
C GLN A 780 14.88 -5.15 0.54
N ARG A 781 13.54 -5.15 0.50
CA ARG A 781 12.71 -5.24 1.71
C ARG A 781 12.79 -6.63 2.37
N ASN A 782 12.64 -7.70 1.59
CA ASN A 782 12.64 -9.06 2.11
C ASN A 782 14.00 -9.48 2.70
N ASN A 783 15.11 -8.99 2.15
CA ASN A 783 16.45 -9.24 2.70
C ASN A 783 16.67 -8.64 4.10
N LYS A 784 15.92 -7.60 4.49
CA LYS A 784 15.98 -7.04 5.86
C LYS A 784 15.29 -7.94 6.88
N GLN A 785 14.27 -8.70 6.47
CA GLN A 785 13.44 -9.50 7.38
C GLN A 785 14.09 -10.84 7.79
N PHE A 786 15.04 -11.35 7.02
CA PHE A 786 15.78 -12.59 7.30
C PHE A 786 16.99 -12.44 8.25
N THR A 787 17.17 -11.28 8.89
CA THR A 787 18.34 -11.03 9.77
C THR A 787 18.09 -11.29 11.26
N TYR A 788 16.93 -11.83 11.65
CA TYR A 788 16.64 -12.14 13.06
C TYR A 788 17.10 -13.53 13.54
N ASP A 789 17.50 -14.45 12.65
CA ASP A 789 17.78 -15.86 13.00
C ASP A 789 19.08 -16.44 12.39
N ARG A 790 20.16 -15.66 12.32
CA ARG A 790 21.50 -16.23 12.03
C ARG A 790 22.48 -15.96 13.17
N PRO A 791 23.11 -17.00 13.75
CA PRO A 791 24.19 -16.84 14.71
C PRO A 791 25.32 -16.02 14.07
N ARG A 792 25.80 -15.04 14.83
CA ARG A 792 26.89 -14.12 14.47
C ARG A 792 28.12 -14.90 13.97
N PHE A 793 28.29 -14.99 12.65
CA PHE A 793 29.62 -15.19 12.08
C PHE A 793 30.30 -13.84 11.88
N LYS A 794 31.54 -13.80 12.36
CA LYS A 794 32.36 -12.61 12.59
C LYS A 794 32.59 -11.77 11.34
N GLN A 795 32.31 -10.47 11.51
CA GLN A 795 32.97 -9.30 10.94
C GLN A 795 34.06 -9.55 9.86
N HIS A 796 33.78 -9.08 8.64
CA HIS A 796 34.69 -8.13 8.02
C HIS A 796 33.94 -6.80 7.83
N GLN A 797 34.57 -5.75 8.34
CA GLN A 797 34.08 -4.37 8.34
C GLN A 797 33.90 -3.89 6.89
N ASN A 798 32.65 -3.85 6.43
CA ASN A 798 32.16 -2.82 5.52
C ASN A 798 30.81 -2.37 6.07
N SER A 799 30.85 -1.24 6.76
CA SER A 799 29.74 -0.57 7.44
C SER A 799 28.63 -0.17 6.45
N TRP A 800 27.74 -1.11 6.12
CA TRP A 800 26.53 -0.86 5.31
C TRP A 800 25.25 -1.39 5.97
N SER A 801 25.22 -1.41 7.30
CA SER A 801 24.02 -1.73 8.08
C SER A 801 23.78 -0.63 9.11
N GLY A 802 22.91 0.33 8.79
CA GLY A 802 22.45 1.30 9.80
C GLY A 802 22.00 2.69 9.36
N ARG A 803 21.94 3.04 8.07
CA ARG A 803 21.32 4.31 7.65
C ARG A 803 20.05 4.06 6.82
N PRO A 804 18.87 4.50 7.27
CA PRO A 804 17.74 4.72 6.39
C PRO A 804 18.06 5.92 5.51
N GLY A 805 17.83 5.80 4.20
CA GLY A 805 18.06 6.87 3.25
C GLY A 805 19.15 6.50 2.24
N LEU A 806 18.74 6.42 0.98
CA LEU A 806 19.43 6.88 -0.24
C LEU A 806 18.78 6.13 -1.40
N SER A 807 17.76 6.75 -1.97
CA SER A 807 16.85 6.19 -2.97
C SER A 807 16.96 7.00 -4.26
N THR A 808 16.80 6.33 -5.41
CA THR A 808 16.85 6.97 -6.73
C THR A 808 15.44 7.36 -7.16
N MET A 809 15.21 8.65 -7.42
CA MET A 809 14.01 9.11 -8.13
C MET A 809 14.17 8.74 -9.61
N LEU A 810 13.19 8.00 -10.15
CA LEU A 810 13.18 7.57 -11.54
C LEU A 810 12.20 8.43 -12.35
N HIS A 811 12.71 9.05 -13.41
CA HIS A 811 11.94 9.74 -14.43
C HIS A 811 12.04 8.95 -15.74
N VAL A 812 10.91 8.68 -16.37
CA VAL A 812 10.85 7.89 -17.61
C VAL A 812 10.26 8.75 -18.71
N ILE A 813 10.93 8.79 -19.86
CA ILE A 813 10.52 9.57 -21.02
C ILE A 813 10.36 8.64 -22.21
N LEU A 814 9.13 8.51 -22.69
CA LEU A 814 8.81 7.83 -23.94
C LEU A 814 9.02 8.82 -25.10
N THR A 815 10.09 8.62 -25.88
CA THR A 815 10.39 9.46 -27.05
C THR A 815 11.36 8.80 -28.00
N ASP A 816 11.22 9.10 -29.29
CA ASP A 816 12.25 8.78 -30.28
C ASP A 816 13.43 9.75 -30.15
N LEU A 817 14.64 9.20 -30.04
CA LEU A 817 15.89 9.95 -29.93
C LEU A 817 16.34 10.60 -31.26
N THR A 818 15.71 10.24 -32.38
CA THR A 818 15.93 10.86 -33.69
C THR A 818 15.21 12.19 -33.86
N LEU A 819 14.28 12.54 -32.96
CA LEU A 819 13.65 13.86 -32.92
C LEU A 819 14.69 14.95 -32.63
N SER A 820 14.36 16.20 -32.99
CA SER A 820 15.23 17.33 -32.69
C SER A 820 15.53 17.42 -31.19
N HIS A 821 16.78 17.71 -30.86
CA HIS A 821 17.26 17.76 -29.48
C HIS A 821 16.47 18.75 -28.62
N GLU A 822 15.98 19.86 -29.20
CA GLU A 822 15.12 20.83 -28.52
C GLU A 822 13.83 20.22 -28.00
N LYS A 823 13.16 19.36 -28.80
CA LYS A 823 11.94 18.65 -28.38
C LYS A 823 12.24 17.69 -27.22
N ILE A 824 13.40 17.03 -27.24
CA ILE A 824 13.82 16.12 -26.17
C ILE A 824 14.18 16.90 -24.90
N LEU A 825 14.89 18.04 -25.02
CA LEU A 825 15.23 18.92 -23.90
C LEU A 825 13.99 19.55 -23.24
N ALA A 826 12.94 19.84 -24.02
CA ALA A 826 11.65 20.25 -23.47
C ALA A 826 11.09 19.16 -22.56
N LYS A 827 11.10 17.89 -23.01
CA LYS A 827 10.71 16.74 -22.18
C LYS A 827 11.57 16.58 -20.92
N PHE A 828 12.87 16.85 -20.98
CA PHE A 828 13.76 16.84 -19.81
C PHE A 828 13.38 17.92 -18.79
N SER A 829 13.09 19.13 -19.29
CA SER A 829 12.69 20.27 -18.48
C SER A 829 11.39 20.00 -17.73
N LEU A 830 10.43 19.33 -18.39
CA LEU A 830 9.19 18.87 -17.76
C LEU A 830 9.44 17.90 -16.61
N GLN A 831 10.52 17.10 -16.65
CA GLN A 831 10.89 16.24 -15.54
C GLN A 831 11.61 16.97 -14.40
N GLY A 832 11.98 18.24 -14.60
CA GLY A 832 12.77 19.04 -13.67
C GLY A 832 14.27 19.08 -14.01
N LEU A 833 14.71 18.40 -15.07
CA LEU A 833 16.08 18.44 -15.55
C LEU A 833 16.27 19.69 -16.43
N ARG A 834 16.86 20.73 -15.85
CA ARG A 834 17.23 21.95 -16.59
C ARG A 834 18.36 21.67 -17.60
N PRO A 835 18.44 22.43 -18.70
CA PRO A 835 19.58 22.36 -19.61
C PRO A 835 20.91 22.54 -18.87
N ARG A 836 21.93 21.79 -19.30
CA ARG A 836 23.29 21.77 -18.76
C ARG A 836 23.38 21.52 -17.25
N ASN A 837 22.57 20.59 -16.75
CA ASN A 837 22.51 20.28 -15.33
C ASN A 837 22.80 18.80 -14.99
N ALA A 838 22.88 17.92 -15.99
CA ALA A 838 23.20 16.52 -15.75
C ALA A 838 24.69 16.32 -15.42
N ASP A 839 24.98 15.47 -14.44
CA ASP A 839 26.35 15.05 -14.10
C ASP A 839 26.89 14.06 -15.12
N ALA A 840 26.01 13.21 -15.66
CA ALA A 840 26.39 12.25 -16.68
C ALA A 840 25.25 11.93 -17.66
N VAL A 841 25.65 11.56 -18.87
CA VAL A 841 24.80 10.95 -19.89
C VAL A 841 25.41 9.59 -20.21
N VAL A 842 24.60 8.54 -20.17
CA VAL A 842 24.99 7.16 -20.47
C VAL A 842 24.22 6.70 -21.69
N CYS A 843 24.89 6.07 -22.64
CA CYS A 843 24.28 5.46 -23.82
C CYS A 843 24.91 4.09 -24.06
N ASN A 844 24.28 3.06 -23.52
CA ASN A 844 24.79 1.69 -23.59
C ASN A 844 24.10 0.92 -24.71
N LEU A 845 24.87 0.56 -25.74
CA LEU A 845 24.43 -0.28 -26.86
C LEU A 845 23.21 0.28 -27.60
N ALA A 846 23.19 1.59 -27.85
CA ALA A 846 22.08 2.25 -28.54
C ALA A 846 22.51 3.34 -29.55
N ILE A 847 23.75 3.87 -29.44
CA ILE A 847 24.22 4.97 -30.30
C ILE A 847 24.20 4.61 -31.79
N HIS A 848 24.38 3.34 -32.15
CA HIS A 848 24.35 2.87 -33.53
C HIS A 848 23.03 3.19 -34.23
N TYR A 849 21.90 3.25 -33.52
CA TYR A 849 20.62 3.67 -34.12
C TYR A 849 20.56 5.15 -34.51
N LEU A 850 21.54 5.96 -34.09
CA LEU A 850 21.63 7.40 -34.34
C LEU A 850 22.71 7.78 -35.37
N LEU A 851 23.33 6.79 -36.01
CA LEU A 851 24.42 6.98 -36.98
C LEU A 851 24.00 6.72 -38.44
N GLY A 852 22.71 6.85 -38.74
CA GLY A 852 22.21 6.76 -40.12
C GLY A 852 22.67 7.93 -41.00
N SER A 853 22.85 9.13 -40.42
CA SER A 853 23.34 10.31 -41.12
C SER A 853 24.18 11.22 -40.21
N MET A 854 24.89 12.18 -40.81
CA MET A 854 25.63 13.18 -40.02
C MET A 854 24.69 14.08 -39.23
N GLU A 855 23.50 14.34 -39.76
CA GLU A 855 22.48 15.16 -39.09
C GLU A 855 22.01 14.51 -37.77
N THR A 856 21.76 13.19 -37.77
CA THR A 856 21.35 12.49 -36.54
C THR A 856 22.47 12.44 -35.51
N LEU A 857 23.72 12.25 -35.94
CA LEU A 857 24.90 12.32 -35.06
C LEU A 857 25.08 13.73 -34.46
N GLN A 858 24.99 14.77 -35.29
CA GLN A 858 25.07 16.18 -34.86
C GLN A 858 23.97 16.53 -33.87
N ASN A 859 22.74 16.07 -34.13
CA ASN A 859 21.59 16.26 -33.24
C ASN A 859 21.80 15.54 -31.89
N PHE A 860 22.31 14.31 -31.90
CA PHE A 860 22.67 13.57 -30.69
C PHE A 860 23.75 14.30 -29.89
N ALA A 861 24.83 14.76 -30.53
CA ALA A 861 25.90 15.48 -29.87
C ALA A 861 25.40 16.83 -29.29
N ALA A 862 24.49 17.52 -29.98
CA ALA A 862 23.82 18.71 -29.48
C ALA A 862 22.94 18.42 -28.25
N LEU A 863 22.16 17.34 -28.27
CA LEU A 863 21.36 16.89 -27.13
C LEU A 863 22.24 16.67 -25.90
N VAL A 864 23.31 15.88 -26.05
CA VAL A 864 24.24 15.59 -24.95
C VAL A 864 24.91 16.87 -24.43
N ARG A 865 25.38 17.76 -25.33
CA ARG A 865 26.01 19.03 -24.97
C ARG A 865 25.12 19.94 -24.14
N ASN A 866 23.83 19.97 -24.47
CA ASN A 866 22.82 20.78 -23.80
C ASN A 866 22.18 20.10 -22.59
N THR A 867 22.51 18.83 -22.36
CA THR A 867 22.08 18.07 -21.18
C THR A 867 23.13 18.13 -20.07
N LEU A 868 24.41 17.95 -20.42
CA LEU A 868 25.53 17.89 -19.47
C LEU A 868 25.94 19.26 -18.95
N LYS A 869 26.20 19.31 -17.64
CA LYS A 869 26.88 20.45 -17.02
C LYS A 869 28.36 20.51 -17.45
N PRO A 870 29.04 21.66 -17.34
CA PRO A 870 30.50 21.71 -17.51
C PRO A 870 31.21 20.72 -16.58
N GLY A 871 32.13 19.93 -17.12
CA GLY A 871 32.80 18.83 -16.40
C GLY A 871 31.97 17.55 -16.25
N GLY A 872 30.70 17.52 -16.69
CA GLY A 872 29.90 16.30 -16.74
C GLY A 872 30.39 15.32 -17.81
N GLU A 873 30.07 14.04 -17.66
CA GLU A 873 30.65 12.95 -18.45
C GLU A 873 29.62 12.24 -19.34
N LEU A 874 29.93 12.10 -20.63
CA LEU A 874 29.23 11.18 -21.53
C LEU A 874 29.94 9.83 -21.52
N ILE A 875 29.19 8.74 -21.37
CA ILE A 875 29.70 7.36 -21.42
C ILE A 875 28.93 6.59 -22.49
N ILE A 876 29.64 6.09 -23.49
CA ILE A 876 29.09 5.30 -24.60
C ILE A 876 29.69 3.89 -24.57
N THR A 877 28.84 2.87 -24.65
CA THR A 877 29.27 1.50 -24.95
C THR A 877 28.66 1.08 -26.28
N ALA A 878 29.45 0.60 -27.24
CA ALA A 878 28.94 0.19 -28.55
C ALA A 878 29.87 -0.82 -29.25
N MET A 879 29.40 -1.42 -30.34
CA MET A 879 30.26 -2.17 -31.26
C MET A 879 31.05 -1.19 -32.13
N PHE A 880 32.38 -1.23 -32.08
CA PHE A 880 33.24 -0.27 -32.78
C PHE A 880 33.37 -0.64 -34.26
N GLY A 881 33.00 0.31 -35.12
CA GLY A 881 32.92 0.12 -36.56
C GLY A 881 34.26 -0.23 -37.19
N GLU A 882 35.36 0.33 -36.70
CA GLU A 882 36.70 0.02 -37.18
C GLU A 882 37.11 -1.44 -36.91
N LEU A 883 36.66 -2.02 -35.78
CA LEU A 883 36.96 -3.40 -35.42
C LEU A 883 36.16 -4.37 -36.28
N VAL A 884 34.87 -4.09 -36.49
CA VAL A 884 33.99 -4.91 -37.36
C VAL A 884 34.41 -4.80 -38.82
N HIS A 885 34.72 -3.60 -39.29
CA HIS A 885 35.20 -3.40 -40.66
C HIS A 885 36.53 -4.10 -40.88
N GLY A 886 37.48 -3.98 -39.94
CA GLY A 886 38.73 -4.72 -39.96
C GLY A 886 38.54 -6.24 -39.96
N LEU A 887 37.59 -6.75 -39.16
CA LEU A 887 37.20 -8.16 -39.16
C LEU A 887 36.70 -8.61 -40.54
N PHE A 888 35.81 -7.84 -41.17
CA PHE A 888 35.31 -8.16 -42.51
C PHE A 888 36.41 -8.12 -43.58
N MET A 889 37.29 -7.11 -43.56
CA MET A 889 38.37 -7.02 -44.54
C MET A 889 39.37 -8.17 -44.39
N SER A 890 39.78 -8.46 -43.15
CA SER A 890 40.77 -9.52 -42.86
C SER A 890 40.26 -10.92 -43.17
N ASN A 891 38.95 -11.16 -43.03
CA ASN A 891 38.31 -12.44 -43.35
C ASN A 891 37.72 -12.50 -44.77
N GLY A 892 37.94 -11.47 -45.60
CA GLY A 892 37.44 -11.44 -46.98
C GLY A 892 35.90 -11.45 -47.11
N ILE A 893 35.18 -10.94 -46.11
CA ILE A 893 33.71 -10.94 -46.07
C ILE A 893 33.15 -9.92 -47.06
N ALA A 894 32.52 -10.39 -48.13
CA ALA A 894 31.89 -9.56 -49.16
C ALA A 894 30.49 -9.06 -48.77
N LEU A 895 29.87 -8.22 -49.61
CA LEU A 895 28.49 -7.77 -49.43
C LEU A 895 27.54 -8.95 -49.30
N ASN A 896 26.64 -8.89 -48.31
CA ASN A 896 25.68 -9.92 -47.92
C ASN A 896 26.28 -11.25 -47.40
N GLN A 897 27.60 -11.35 -47.24
CA GLN A 897 28.24 -12.47 -46.55
C GLN A 897 28.32 -12.21 -45.05
N SER A 898 28.38 -13.30 -44.27
CA SER A 898 28.47 -13.27 -42.82
C SER A 898 29.81 -13.77 -42.30
N TRP A 899 30.24 -13.18 -41.20
CA TRP A 899 31.19 -13.78 -40.27
C TRP A 899 30.39 -14.50 -39.19
N ASP A 900 30.68 -15.79 -38.97
CA ASP A 900 29.87 -16.68 -38.12
C ASP A 900 30.73 -17.35 -37.05
N VAL A 901 30.23 -17.37 -35.82
CA VAL A 901 30.80 -18.12 -34.69
C VAL A 901 29.87 -19.26 -34.33
N HIS A 902 30.38 -20.48 -34.41
CA HIS A 902 29.65 -21.68 -34.02
C HIS A 902 30.16 -22.23 -32.68
N GLU A 903 29.24 -22.66 -31.83
CA GLU A 903 29.55 -23.29 -30.54
C GLU A 903 28.74 -24.57 -30.39
N ASN A 904 29.41 -25.70 -30.15
CA ASN A 904 28.78 -27.03 -30.08
C ASN A 904 27.92 -27.40 -31.32
N GLY A 905 28.28 -26.87 -32.50
CA GLY A 905 27.55 -27.09 -33.75
C GLY A 905 26.37 -26.13 -33.99
N GLU A 906 26.06 -25.23 -33.05
CA GLU A 906 25.02 -24.21 -33.22
C GLU A 906 25.61 -22.84 -33.57
N LEU A 907 24.94 -22.07 -34.45
CA LEU A 907 25.32 -20.70 -34.76
C LEU A 907 25.05 -19.80 -33.54
N LYS A 908 26.12 -19.29 -32.93
CA LYS A 908 26.06 -18.45 -31.73
C LYS A 908 26.09 -16.98 -32.08
N PHE A 909 27.07 -16.51 -32.83
CA PHE A 909 27.13 -15.11 -33.28
C PHE A 909 27.23 -15.05 -34.79
N SER A 910 26.61 -14.03 -35.38
CA SER A 910 26.79 -13.74 -36.80
C SER A 910 26.71 -12.25 -37.06
N LEU A 911 27.59 -11.78 -37.94
CA LEU A 911 27.63 -10.41 -38.44
C LEU A 911 27.64 -10.45 -39.97
N ARG A 912 26.60 -9.93 -40.59
CA ARG A 912 26.48 -9.84 -42.05
C ARG A 912 26.75 -8.43 -42.54
N ARG A 913 27.66 -8.31 -43.51
CA ARG A 913 28.04 -7.03 -44.12
C ARG A 913 26.95 -6.55 -45.09
N LYS A 914 26.43 -5.33 -44.91
CA LYS A 914 25.38 -4.73 -45.78
C LYS A 914 25.83 -3.50 -46.55
N TYR A 915 27.13 -3.26 -46.64
CA TYR A 915 27.70 -2.15 -47.41
C TYR A 915 28.82 -2.64 -48.34
N ALA A 916 28.93 -1.98 -49.50
CA ALA A 916 29.90 -2.34 -50.55
C ALA A 916 31.27 -1.67 -50.39
N SER A 917 31.34 -0.50 -49.73
CA SER A 917 32.59 0.27 -49.59
C SER A 917 33.67 -0.52 -48.85
N ASN A 918 34.92 -0.38 -49.30
CA ASN A 918 36.12 -0.95 -48.66
C ASN A 918 36.78 0.02 -47.68
N SER A 919 36.21 1.20 -47.49
CA SER A 919 36.55 2.13 -46.41
C SER A 919 35.44 2.16 -45.37
N LEU A 920 35.82 2.48 -44.13
CA LEU A 920 34.87 2.81 -43.07
C LEU A 920 34.39 4.25 -43.29
N GLU A 921 33.12 4.42 -43.64
CA GLU A 921 32.50 5.74 -43.81
C GLU A 921 32.20 6.37 -42.44
N LYS A 922 31.93 7.69 -42.42
CA LYS A 922 31.61 8.39 -41.15
C LYS A 922 30.31 7.92 -40.51
N VAL A 923 29.30 7.63 -41.32
CA VAL A 923 27.92 7.27 -40.93
C VAL A 923 27.26 6.45 -42.04
N GLY A 924 26.13 5.80 -41.75
CA GLY A 924 25.23 5.21 -42.75
C GLY A 924 25.57 3.79 -43.24
N GLN A 925 26.71 3.22 -42.86
CA GLN A 925 27.06 1.84 -43.19
C GLN A 925 26.29 0.85 -42.31
N LEU A 926 25.46 0.00 -42.92
CA LEU A 926 24.64 -0.98 -42.21
C LEU A 926 25.34 -2.33 -42.04
N ILE A 927 25.05 -3.00 -40.94
CA ILE A 927 25.30 -4.41 -40.72
C ILE A 927 24.02 -5.10 -40.25
N GLU A 928 23.95 -6.40 -40.49
CA GLU A 928 22.93 -7.26 -39.91
C GLU A 928 23.59 -8.10 -38.81
N ILE A 929 23.07 -8.03 -37.58
CA ILE A 929 23.58 -8.74 -36.42
C ILE A 929 22.60 -9.83 -35.97
N LEU A 930 23.10 -11.04 -35.75
CA LEU A 930 22.35 -12.09 -35.07
C LEU A 930 22.42 -11.84 -33.56
N LEU A 931 21.32 -11.36 -32.97
CA LEU A 931 21.30 -11.06 -31.55
C LEU A 931 20.97 -12.30 -30.71
N PRO A 932 21.53 -12.40 -29.48
CA PRO A 932 21.31 -13.50 -28.54
C PRO A 932 19.86 -13.92 -28.18
N PHE A 933 18.86 -13.14 -28.57
CA PHE A 933 17.47 -13.29 -28.13
C PHE A 933 16.47 -13.41 -29.30
N THR A 934 16.97 -13.64 -30.51
CA THR A 934 16.18 -13.49 -31.75
C THR A 934 16.02 -14.79 -32.53
N HIS A 935 16.50 -15.92 -31.99
CA HIS A 935 16.32 -17.28 -32.53
C HIS A 935 16.54 -17.38 -34.05
N GLY A 936 17.62 -16.77 -34.55
CA GLY A 936 18.00 -16.81 -35.98
C GLY A 936 17.62 -15.57 -36.79
N ILE A 937 16.91 -14.60 -36.21
CA ILE A 937 16.53 -13.35 -36.90
C ILE A 937 17.66 -12.31 -36.76
N TYR A 938 18.08 -11.75 -37.89
CA TYR A 938 19.06 -10.66 -37.94
C TYR A 938 18.40 -9.30 -37.73
N TYR A 939 19.14 -8.37 -37.11
CA TYR A 939 18.73 -7.00 -36.87
C TYR A 939 19.67 -6.03 -37.57
N GLU A 940 19.12 -4.96 -38.12
CA GLU A 940 19.94 -3.92 -38.76
C GLU A 940 20.47 -2.92 -37.72
N GLU A 941 21.77 -2.67 -37.79
CA GLU A 941 22.48 -1.67 -36.98
C GLU A 941 23.46 -0.91 -37.87
N PHE A 942 23.68 0.38 -37.61
CA PHE A 942 24.75 1.12 -38.29
C PHE A 942 26.10 0.87 -37.62
N LEU A 943 27.18 0.80 -38.41
CA LEU A 943 28.53 0.79 -37.87
C LEU A 943 28.84 2.10 -37.14
N VAL A 944 29.47 1.96 -35.96
CA VAL A 944 29.90 3.11 -35.16
C VAL A 944 31.32 3.48 -35.54
N ASN A 945 31.50 4.38 -36.50
CA ASN A 945 32.80 4.98 -36.75
C ASN A 945 33.19 5.86 -35.56
N THR A 946 34.09 5.37 -34.72
CA THR A 946 34.43 6.04 -33.46
C THR A 946 35.16 7.37 -33.69
N ASP A 947 35.96 7.49 -34.75
CA ASP A 947 36.65 8.74 -35.08
C ASP A 947 35.64 9.82 -35.47
N ALA A 948 34.63 9.49 -36.27
CA ALA A 948 33.54 10.42 -36.61
C ALA A 948 32.76 10.88 -35.36
N VAL A 949 32.50 9.97 -34.42
CA VAL A 949 31.86 10.30 -33.13
C VAL A 949 32.77 11.21 -32.30
N ILE A 950 34.06 10.87 -32.17
CA ILE A 950 35.03 11.65 -31.40
C ILE A 950 35.15 13.07 -31.97
N ASP A 951 35.32 13.20 -33.28
CA ASP A 951 35.45 14.48 -33.97
C ASP A 951 34.24 15.37 -33.73
N GLU A 952 33.02 14.81 -33.84
CA GLU A 952 31.79 15.56 -33.61
C GLU A 952 31.71 16.05 -32.16
N PHE A 953 32.01 15.21 -31.17
CA PHE A 953 31.99 15.61 -29.76
C PHE A 953 33.09 16.62 -29.43
N VAL A 954 34.31 16.44 -29.95
CA VAL A 954 35.43 17.39 -29.77
C VAL A 954 35.07 18.76 -30.34
N SER A 955 34.45 18.82 -31.53
CA SER A 955 34.00 20.06 -32.15
C SER A 955 32.99 20.85 -31.29
N ARG A 956 32.32 20.19 -30.33
CA ARG A 956 31.32 20.76 -29.42
C ARG A 956 31.83 20.99 -28.00
N GLY A 957 33.14 20.90 -27.79
CA GLY A 957 33.78 21.20 -26.51
C GLY A 957 33.79 20.03 -25.53
N PHE A 958 33.90 18.81 -26.04
CA PHE A 958 34.24 17.62 -25.26
C PHE A 958 35.70 17.24 -25.46
N VAL A 959 36.24 16.44 -24.55
CA VAL A 959 37.57 15.83 -24.69
C VAL A 959 37.41 14.33 -24.53
N LEU A 960 38.10 13.54 -25.36
CA LEU A 960 38.15 12.10 -25.16
C LEU A 960 39.02 11.78 -23.94
N LYS A 961 38.43 11.19 -22.91
CA LYS A 961 39.15 10.75 -21.70
C LYS A 961 39.59 9.31 -21.80
N THR A 962 38.74 8.46 -22.37
CA THR A 962 38.98 7.03 -22.44
C THR A 962 38.34 6.45 -23.71
N LYS A 963 39.08 5.63 -24.44
CA LYS A 963 38.60 4.73 -25.51
C LYS A 963 39.34 3.40 -25.35
N TYR A 964 38.62 2.29 -25.23
CA TYR A 964 39.22 0.95 -25.15
C TYR A 964 38.26 -0.15 -25.62
N SER A 965 38.80 -1.31 -26.02
CA SER A 965 38.01 -2.48 -26.40
C SER A 965 37.60 -3.26 -25.16
N LEU A 966 36.44 -3.92 -25.18
CA LEU A 966 36.03 -4.79 -24.08
C LEU A 966 37.06 -5.91 -23.81
N ALA A 967 37.87 -6.31 -24.79
CA ALA A 967 38.97 -7.25 -24.59
C ALA A 967 39.93 -6.81 -23.46
N ASP A 968 40.18 -5.51 -23.31
CA ASP A 968 41.09 -4.96 -22.29
C ASP A 968 40.54 -5.15 -20.86
N ALA A 969 39.23 -5.39 -20.72
CA ALA A 969 38.58 -5.65 -19.44
C ALA A 969 38.59 -7.13 -19.02
N LEU A 970 39.03 -8.06 -19.88
CA LEU A 970 39.00 -9.49 -19.62
C LEU A 970 39.83 -9.88 -18.39
N ALA A 971 41.04 -9.35 -18.26
CA ALA A 971 41.92 -9.62 -17.11
C ALA A 971 41.30 -9.16 -15.78
N SER A 972 40.62 -8.01 -15.80
CA SER A 972 39.91 -7.52 -14.61
C SER A 972 38.67 -8.39 -14.31
N PHE A 973 37.96 -8.85 -15.34
CA PHE A 973 36.81 -9.74 -15.18
C PHE A 973 37.19 -11.12 -14.63
N GLU A 974 38.31 -11.70 -15.08
CA GLU A 974 38.85 -12.94 -14.53
C GLU A 974 39.14 -12.81 -13.04
N LYS A 975 39.77 -11.69 -12.66
CA LYS A 975 40.12 -11.40 -11.27
C LYS A 975 38.87 -11.24 -10.39
N ASP A 976 37.90 -10.45 -10.84
CA ASP A 976 36.75 -10.06 -10.03
C ASP A 976 35.60 -11.09 -10.06
N ASN A 977 35.48 -11.86 -11.15
CA ASN A 977 34.39 -12.81 -11.38
C ASN A 977 34.90 -14.12 -12.02
N LYS A 978 35.94 -14.74 -11.45
CA LYS A 978 36.59 -15.95 -11.96
C LYS A 978 35.63 -17.06 -12.41
N ARG A 979 34.54 -17.28 -11.65
CA ARG A 979 33.53 -18.30 -11.99
C ARG A 979 32.88 -18.03 -13.34
N ASP A 980 32.43 -16.79 -13.57
CA ASP A 980 31.73 -16.42 -14.80
C ASP A 980 32.71 -16.24 -15.96
N TYR A 981 33.94 -15.80 -15.68
CA TYR A 981 35.03 -15.76 -16.65
C TYR A 981 35.33 -17.14 -17.23
N ASN A 982 35.40 -18.17 -16.38
CA ASN A 982 35.65 -19.55 -16.81
C ASN A 982 34.53 -20.13 -17.70
N LEU A 983 33.38 -19.46 -17.79
CA LEU A 983 32.28 -19.84 -18.67
C LEU A 983 32.35 -19.13 -20.04
N LEU A 984 33.22 -18.13 -20.22
CA LEU A 984 33.43 -17.48 -21.51
C LEU A 984 34.19 -18.40 -22.45
N THR A 985 33.64 -18.63 -23.64
CA THR A 985 34.35 -19.34 -24.70
C THR A 985 35.22 -18.41 -25.53
N GLU A 986 36.08 -18.96 -26.37
CA GLU A 986 36.90 -18.13 -27.28
C GLU A 986 36.02 -17.31 -28.23
N GLY A 987 34.91 -17.88 -28.71
CA GLY A 987 33.92 -17.15 -29.48
C GLY A 987 33.27 -16.00 -28.71
N ASP A 988 33.01 -16.15 -27.40
CA ASP A 988 32.54 -15.05 -26.56
C ASP A 988 33.58 -13.93 -26.44
N LYS A 989 34.87 -14.27 -26.27
CA LYS A 989 35.97 -13.31 -26.14
C LYS A 989 36.21 -12.56 -27.45
N GLU A 990 36.24 -13.27 -28.57
CA GLU A 990 36.40 -12.70 -29.90
C GLU A 990 35.25 -11.75 -30.22
N TYR A 991 34.00 -12.18 -30.02
CA TYR A 991 32.84 -11.33 -30.25
C TYR A 991 32.80 -10.11 -29.31
N SER A 992 33.14 -10.30 -28.03
CA SER A 992 33.25 -9.19 -27.07
C SER A 992 34.29 -8.16 -27.50
N SER A 993 35.38 -8.58 -28.14
CA SER A 993 36.47 -7.68 -28.56
C SER A 993 36.04 -6.63 -29.57
N LEU A 994 34.95 -6.88 -30.31
CA LEU A 994 34.36 -5.95 -31.27
C LEU A 994 33.63 -4.78 -30.60
N TYR A 995 33.34 -4.90 -29.30
CA TYR A 995 32.73 -3.83 -28.52
C TYR A 995 33.81 -2.99 -27.84
N GLY A 996 33.46 -1.74 -27.56
CA GLY A 996 34.30 -0.85 -26.77
C GLY A 996 33.51 0.17 -25.95
N VAL A 997 34.24 0.92 -25.13
CA VAL A 997 33.72 2.04 -24.35
C VAL A 997 34.44 3.32 -24.76
N MET A 998 33.68 4.42 -24.88
CA MET A 998 34.19 5.77 -24.99
C MET A 998 33.63 6.66 -23.87
N ALA A 999 34.47 7.47 -23.24
CA ALA A 999 34.06 8.42 -22.23
C ALA A 999 34.57 9.83 -22.55
N PHE A 1000 33.66 10.81 -22.46
CA PHE A 1000 33.90 12.20 -22.84
C PHE A 1000 33.47 13.17 -21.73
N PRO A 1001 34.39 13.73 -20.94
CA PRO A 1001 34.12 14.91 -20.13
C PRO A 1001 33.81 16.13 -21.00
N SER A 1002 32.80 16.90 -20.61
CA SER A 1002 32.55 18.24 -21.15
C SER A 1002 33.57 19.24 -20.60
N MET A 1003 34.15 20.09 -21.44
CA MET A 1003 35.14 21.06 -21.00
C MET A 1003 34.58 22.05 -19.96
N ILE A 1004 35.39 22.31 -18.91
CA ILE A 1004 35.17 23.41 -17.99
C ILE A 1004 35.72 24.67 -18.65
N PHE A 1005 34.84 25.47 -19.26
CA PHE A 1005 35.23 26.82 -19.65
C PHE A 1005 35.34 27.67 -18.37
N ILE A 1006 36.55 28.08 -18.01
CA ILE A 1006 36.74 29.20 -17.09
C ILE A 1006 36.37 30.44 -17.90
N GLU A 1007 35.14 30.93 -17.74
CA GLU A 1007 34.78 32.26 -18.21
C GLU A 1007 35.64 33.28 -17.46
N LEU A 1008 36.78 33.65 -18.05
CA LEU A 1008 37.41 34.93 -17.73
C LEU A 1008 36.45 36.00 -18.25
N ALA A 1009 35.63 36.53 -17.35
CA ALA A 1009 34.76 37.67 -17.61
C ALA A 1009 35.60 38.80 -18.24
N LYS A 1010 35.52 38.95 -19.57
CA LYS A 1010 35.97 40.16 -20.24
C LYS A 1010 34.97 41.24 -19.89
N ALA A 1011 35.31 42.06 -18.89
CA ALA A 1011 34.58 43.28 -18.56
C ALA A 1011 34.42 44.13 -19.85
N PRO A 1012 33.22 44.68 -20.11
CA PRO A 1012 33.05 45.64 -21.20
C PRO A 1012 33.84 46.92 -20.85
N ARG A 1013 34.65 47.42 -21.80
CA ARG A 1013 35.20 48.77 -21.71
C ARG A 1013 34.04 49.76 -21.75
N SER A 1014 33.79 50.40 -20.62
CA SER A 1014 32.78 51.44 -20.43
C SER A 1014 33.02 52.65 -21.34
N SER A 1015 31.97 53.09 -22.05
CA SER A 1015 31.76 54.49 -22.41
C SER A 1015 31.13 55.24 -21.22
N LYS A 1016 31.48 56.52 -21.11
CA LYS A 1016 31.28 57.43 -19.96
C LYS A 1016 29.82 57.89 -19.77
N ASN A 1017 29.58 58.44 -18.56
CA ASN A 1017 28.50 59.34 -18.10
C ASN A 1017 27.19 58.63 -17.67
N THR A 1018 26.49 58.92 -16.55
CA THR A 1018 26.47 60.02 -15.54
C THR A 1018 25.56 59.60 -14.36
N PHE A 1019 25.85 60.08 -13.12
CA PHE A 1019 25.00 60.35 -11.92
C PHE A 1019 23.58 59.72 -11.80
N PHE A 1020 23.17 59.07 -10.69
CA PHE A 1020 22.81 59.69 -9.38
C PHE A 1020 22.78 58.69 -8.19
N GLU A 1021 22.90 59.23 -6.98
CA GLU A 1021 22.99 58.60 -5.65
C GLU A 1021 21.69 58.04 -5.05
N GLY A 1022 21.80 57.13 -4.07
CA GLY A 1022 20.68 56.67 -3.22
C GLY A 1022 21.02 55.59 -2.16
N MET A 1023 21.73 56.00 -1.11
CA MET A 1023 21.91 55.47 0.28
C MET A 1023 21.41 54.06 0.74
N HIS A 1024 22.33 53.36 1.45
CA HIS A 1024 22.26 52.66 2.77
C HIS A 1024 21.10 51.67 3.09
N LEU A 1025 21.21 50.56 3.83
CA LEU A 1025 22.14 49.94 4.80
C LEU A 1025 21.58 48.48 4.97
N VAL A 1026 22.34 47.39 5.18
CA VAL A 1026 22.50 46.69 6.49
C VAL A 1026 23.32 45.39 6.29
N ARG A 1027 24.42 45.30 7.07
CA ARG A 1027 25.13 44.17 7.75
C ARG A 1027 25.00 42.73 7.17
N ALA A 1028 26.05 42.01 6.75
CA ALA A 1028 27.34 41.61 7.36
C ALA A 1028 27.37 40.16 7.93
N ASN A 1029 28.53 39.53 7.72
CA ASN A 1029 29.12 38.30 8.28
C ASN A 1029 28.84 36.99 7.52
N SER A 1030 29.79 36.09 7.25
CA SER A 1030 31.26 36.06 7.37
C SER A 1030 31.69 34.67 6.92
N TRP A 1031 32.69 34.52 6.05
CA TRP A 1031 33.49 33.29 5.96
C TRP A 1031 34.96 33.64 5.79
N HIS A 1032 35.73 33.40 6.85
CA HIS A 1032 37.18 33.40 6.83
C HIS A 1032 37.67 32.15 6.08
N VAL A 1033 38.53 32.36 5.09
CA VAL A 1033 39.45 31.34 4.57
C VAL A 1033 40.85 31.82 4.89
N THR A 1034 41.58 31.04 5.68
CA THR A 1034 43.01 31.21 5.93
C THR A 1034 43.79 30.66 4.74
N CYS A 1035 44.51 31.53 4.04
CA CYS A 1035 45.59 31.17 3.13
C CYS A 1035 46.91 31.60 3.78
N ASP A 1036 47.94 30.77 3.65
CA ASP A 1036 49.34 31.18 3.78
C ASP A 1036 50.11 30.76 2.50
N PRO A 1037 51.20 31.48 2.15
CA PRO A 1037 51.59 31.74 0.77
C PRO A 1037 52.97 31.15 0.41
N TRP A 1038 53.42 31.47 -0.83
CA TRP A 1038 54.76 31.25 -1.44
C TRP A 1038 54.93 29.89 -2.14
N SER A 1039 55.41 29.77 -3.38
CA SER A 1039 56.05 30.71 -4.32
C SER A 1039 55.99 30.18 -5.75
N LEU A 1040 55.86 31.09 -6.71
CA LEU A 1040 56.09 30.87 -8.14
C LEU A 1040 57.55 30.50 -8.46
N SER A 1041 57.74 29.61 -9.44
CA SER A 1041 58.74 29.81 -10.51
C SER A 1041 58.31 29.08 -11.78
N LEU A 1042 58.22 29.84 -12.87
CA LEU A 1042 57.92 29.42 -14.24
C LEU A 1042 59.10 28.66 -14.87
N SER A 1043 58.78 27.55 -15.55
CA SER A 1043 59.33 27.14 -16.85
C SER A 1043 58.34 26.23 -17.55
#